data_AF-A0AAW0QLE7-F1
#
_entry.id   AF-A0AAW0QLE7-F1
#
_cell.length_a   1.000
_cell.length_b   1.000
_cell.length_c   1.000
_cell.angle_alpha   90.00
_cell.angle_beta   90.00
_cell.angle_gamma   90.00
#
_symmetry.space_group_name_H-M   'P 1'
#
loop_
_entity.id
_entity.type
_entity.pdbx_description
1 polymer ?
#
loop_
_entity_poly.entity_id
_entity_poly.type
_entity_poly.pdbx_seq_one_letter_code
_entity_poly.pdbx_strand_id
1 'polypeptide(L)'
;MGKYRLYASGATQLPPPGDGVGALQKDTPFDNFVALLPSQVLILRSKADSSGTSQVNIEDEMIKWFLRIDETPSVFITFLDSQAPHAPESFQINLATPWPMKYTSTVEDLQNAFPDSSSQLSVGGLAPDGRWLVCALSKTMGPIKSTVTALFDCACIAGMTKFAPKTLLGLSVTLQQENGTRNAVWFAPSSTSPQTIIHLQFKIGAILELQNLIEGVLKGLKVETADVICKQDWGLAETTKGMKAIGAGNVMFATRCSILTDDATTPKVSFNTSIEISETAMTLTFLIRTPAKSLTTTDLSTASTDFKTPGFLAIIKWLAGVLSSDLESFMDEVLIRDDIASRIHLRRLIVRLDTTKGSSPILDYVSLDVEISTTAFGQAPGATKPIVFLISYTWSKRNGGAGTIRGSFWNDFSPPTPWCLAPLFEDWDVLTPETHPEPAKVIDLRYIIPGLTIDSIPDTIPSKITPAYLSLSQTNFALGGTIKAAERSTDQTAKPTIPQPSLGEVRLDASYSCGAKSDFSLKLGIVARLSPSASSPSGLRTTATLIGSLKYKSTKSKDNAAIRNTNAKTPDTAHADASTIVPSGQGTGDTAAKDPEGDSRNWELSATLKNLYAASLVDFFDPDVGKHVIPLIESIVIDHLNVVYEYSNIGSTAAASAFIIGGNIHIASIVLTLDFRHNSDGWDFSASVKSQDEEATLGDVLHSMLDDTAELDLPDFVANMKLMAKKDLDVLGLRAGESTPPANKKDAKEAAGAVTALDTGGSDSKEAYPIKFFHLIASINIGGLGFTFAQIHSSDWEPTAPSKRLFRAKVDLAVLPTIHVDLIGDLKLPLDDMYYIWTQDKVPPQPKVPKTNSRQAGFTRGDLDQLNSIKPFEGGDEILVKDKFKTHDLADLMLAAGSYDFNGSSTEADEYGDSVASGGNTPSNTGADDNKPESPARQKVTGANNPSAHAPLKKKAGPLSVSNVGLKYKGKTLSVILDANFDLGPLAFALLGFRIDLEINTLDTLKDIKVGFNLDGHSAAFDKPPLAIAGIIRRGNAGGIQYYAGGLIFSYIPYQFMAAGFYGKVSKEGEAPFTSAFVFAKLDGPLVSLGFADITGLTGGFGYNMLARMPAIEDVVKYPLVAPISLEDANSALGALKTLTDPDQGGWFSPANKTYWAAAGLKVDAFQMVSIDAVVLMQFSYESVKLAIFAVAVADVPSATSPVKLVYVELGISLTVDPDYGLLKVEAQLTPGSYILAPDCYLISGMALVY
;
A
#
# COMPACT_ATOMS: atom_id res chain seq x y z
N MET A 1 58.52 2.65 -30.24
CA MET A 1 58.18 3.80 -29.39
C MET A 1 56.93 3.45 -28.58
N GLY A 2 56.77 4.02 -27.38
CA GLY A 2 55.62 3.75 -26.51
C GLY A 2 54.39 4.58 -26.87
N LYS A 3 53.20 4.05 -26.58
CA LYS A 3 51.94 4.80 -26.56
C LYS A 3 52.01 5.90 -25.50
N TYR A 4 51.45 7.06 -25.78
CA TYR A 4 51.37 8.17 -24.83
C TYR A 4 49.91 8.37 -24.41
N ARG A 5 49.64 8.57 -23.11
CA ARG A 5 48.28 8.69 -22.57
C ARG A 5 48.09 10.03 -21.88
N LEU A 6 47.06 10.76 -22.27
CA LEU A 6 46.61 11.99 -21.63
C LEU A 6 45.35 11.69 -20.82
N TYR A 7 45.44 11.81 -19.50
CA TYR A 7 44.33 11.62 -18.58
C TYR A 7 43.68 12.94 -18.21
N ALA A 8 42.36 12.96 -18.07
CA ALA A 8 41.66 14.09 -17.46
C ALA A 8 42.05 14.24 -15.98
N SER A 9 41.94 15.47 -15.46
CA SER A 9 42.28 15.85 -14.09
C SER A 9 41.47 15.11 -13.02
N GLY A 10 40.26 14.66 -13.37
CA GLY A 10 39.36 13.87 -12.52
C GLY A 10 39.49 12.34 -12.66
N ALA A 11 40.45 11.84 -13.45
CA ALA A 11 40.54 10.42 -13.78
C ALA A 11 40.75 9.53 -12.55
N THR A 12 39.83 8.60 -12.31
CA THR A 12 39.83 7.69 -11.15
C THR A 12 40.95 6.65 -11.15
N GLN A 13 41.70 6.53 -12.25
CA GLN A 13 42.85 5.61 -12.40
C GLN A 13 44.04 6.33 -13.06
N LEU A 14 44.59 7.35 -12.40
CA LEU A 14 45.79 8.04 -12.84
C LEU A 14 47.05 7.17 -12.55
N PRO A 15 47.85 6.78 -13.56
CA PRO A 15 49.11 6.08 -13.33
C PRO A 15 50.18 7.01 -12.73
N PRO A 16 51.26 6.47 -12.13
CA PRO A 16 52.41 7.28 -11.74
C PRO A 16 52.99 8.08 -12.92
N PRO A 17 53.42 9.35 -12.72
CA PRO A 17 54.01 10.16 -13.79
C PRO A 17 55.26 9.52 -14.42
N GLY A 18 55.39 9.66 -15.74
CA GLY A 18 56.54 9.17 -16.50
C GLY A 18 56.34 9.39 -18.01
N ASP A 19 57.37 9.11 -18.82
CA ASP A 19 57.47 9.56 -20.23
C ASP A 19 56.32 9.14 -21.18
N GLY A 20 55.47 8.18 -20.77
CA GLY A 20 54.29 7.71 -21.51
C GLY A 20 52.94 8.22 -20.97
N VAL A 21 52.92 9.07 -19.95
CA VAL A 21 51.71 9.51 -19.22
C VAL A 21 51.76 11.01 -18.92
N GLY A 22 50.71 11.73 -19.29
CA GLY A 22 50.46 13.11 -18.88
C GLY A 22 49.05 13.27 -18.30
N ALA A 23 48.87 14.28 -17.45
CA ALA A 23 47.57 14.73 -16.95
C ALA A 23 47.22 16.09 -17.56
N LEU A 24 45.93 16.36 -17.76
CA LEU A 24 45.44 17.63 -18.30
C LEU A 24 45.17 18.66 -17.19
N GLN A 25 45.13 19.94 -17.57
CA GLN A 25 44.85 21.03 -16.64
C GLN A 25 43.35 21.07 -16.32
N LYS A 26 43.02 20.98 -15.03
CA LYS A 26 41.65 20.97 -14.50
C LYS A 26 40.79 22.10 -15.06
N ASP A 27 39.53 21.77 -15.36
CA ASP A 27 38.45 22.69 -15.79
C ASP A 27 38.70 23.37 -17.16
N THR A 28 39.69 22.92 -17.94
CA THR A 28 39.89 23.41 -19.31
C THR A 28 38.98 22.71 -20.32
N PRO A 29 38.64 23.31 -21.48
CA PRO A 29 37.79 22.67 -22.49
C PRO A 29 38.29 21.30 -22.97
N PHE A 30 39.61 21.11 -23.05
CA PHE A 30 40.21 19.84 -23.44
C PHE A 30 40.21 18.80 -22.31
N ASP A 31 40.38 19.23 -21.06
CA ASP A 31 40.21 18.38 -19.88
C ASP A 31 38.75 17.88 -19.77
N ASN A 32 37.78 18.78 -19.94
CA ASN A 32 36.35 18.46 -19.97
C ASN A 32 36.01 17.47 -21.10
N PHE A 33 36.57 17.68 -22.31
CA PHE A 33 36.41 16.78 -23.45
C PHE A 33 36.97 15.37 -23.18
N VAL A 34 38.17 15.26 -22.59
CA VAL A 34 38.78 13.96 -22.26
C VAL A 34 38.11 13.30 -21.04
N ALA A 35 37.56 14.06 -20.11
CA ALA A 35 36.76 13.54 -18.99
C ALA A 35 35.45 12.87 -19.44
N LEU A 36 34.94 13.22 -20.63
CA LEU A 36 33.78 12.60 -21.25
C LEU A 36 34.10 11.33 -22.07
N LEU A 37 35.38 11.07 -22.39
CA LEU A 37 35.80 9.81 -23.01
C LEU A 37 35.67 8.65 -21.99
N PRO A 38 35.32 7.42 -22.43
CA PRO A 38 35.35 6.26 -21.55
C PRO A 38 36.76 6.07 -20.97
N SER A 39 36.83 5.72 -19.68
CA SER A 39 38.09 5.66 -18.89
C SER A 39 38.82 7.00 -18.70
N GLN A 40 38.24 8.15 -19.10
CA GLN A 40 38.77 9.50 -18.91
C GLN A 40 40.21 9.70 -19.43
N VAL A 41 40.54 9.06 -20.55
CA VAL A 41 41.88 9.02 -21.12
C VAL A 41 41.83 9.08 -22.65
N LEU A 42 42.80 9.82 -23.22
CA LEU A 42 43.07 9.91 -24.64
C LEU A 42 44.43 9.25 -24.93
N ILE A 43 44.44 8.26 -25.82
CA ILE A 43 45.59 7.40 -26.14
C ILE A 43 46.15 7.78 -27.51
N LEU A 44 47.40 8.24 -27.53
CA LEU A 44 48.14 8.59 -28.75
C LEU A 44 49.10 7.46 -29.15
N ARG A 45 49.44 7.36 -30.44
CA ARG A 45 50.44 6.40 -30.97
C ARG A 45 51.83 6.64 -30.39
N SER A 46 52.17 7.90 -30.13
CA SER A 46 53.38 8.36 -29.45
C SER A 46 53.12 9.72 -28.79
N LYS A 47 54.10 10.24 -28.04
CA LYS A 47 54.18 11.68 -27.76
C LYS A 47 54.24 12.45 -29.09
N ALA A 48 53.87 13.73 -29.08
CA ALA A 48 53.97 14.62 -30.23
C ALA A 48 55.39 14.59 -30.85
N ASP A 49 55.43 14.63 -32.18
CA ASP A 49 56.66 14.67 -32.96
C ASP A 49 57.26 16.10 -33.04
N SER A 50 58.27 16.27 -33.89
CA SER A 50 58.92 17.56 -34.11
C SER A 50 58.05 18.61 -34.82
N SER A 51 56.86 18.26 -35.33
CA SER A 51 55.85 19.24 -35.79
C SER A 51 54.75 19.50 -34.76
N GLY A 52 54.88 18.97 -33.54
CA GLY A 52 53.85 19.06 -32.50
C GLY A 52 52.66 18.13 -32.73
N THR A 53 52.72 17.24 -33.73
CA THR A 53 51.59 16.41 -34.15
C THR A 53 51.70 15.01 -33.57
N SER A 54 50.57 14.39 -33.22
CA SER A 54 50.48 12.95 -32.97
C SER A 54 49.17 12.39 -33.52
N GLN A 55 49.17 11.10 -33.83
CA GLN A 55 47.98 10.37 -34.25
C GLN A 55 47.33 9.66 -33.06
N VAL A 56 46.00 9.68 -32.96
CA VAL A 56 45.25 8.91 -31.97
C VAL A 56 45.43 7.41 -32.23
N ASN A 57 45.47 6.62 -31.17
CA ASN A 57 45.73 5.18 -31.22
C ASN A 57 44.48 4.41 -31.66
N ILE A 58 44.65 3.24 -32.29
CA ILE A 58 43.51 2.36 -32.64
C ILE A 58 42.85 1.72 -31.41
N GLU A 59 43.55 1.69 -30.27
CA GLU A 59 42.99 1.29 -28.97
C GLU A 59 42.20 2.41 -28.27
N ASP A 60 42.19 3.63 -28.80
CA ASP A 60 41.44 4.75 -28.23
C ASP A 60 39.94 4.65 -28.53
N GLU A 61 39.09 5.07 -27.59
CA GLU A 61 37.64 5.00 -27.73
C GLU A 61 37.09 5.97 -28.79
N MET A 62 37.75 7.10 -29.05
CA MET A 62 37.41 7.99 -30.17
C MET A 62 37.60 7.28 -31.51
N ILE A 63 38.71 6.54 -31.69
CA ILE A 63 38.96 5.79 -32.93
C ILE A 63 38.06 4.56 -33.02
N LYS A 64 37.81 3.84 -31.92
CA LYS A 64 36.82 2.74 -31.88
C LYS A 64 35.40 3.20 -32.17
N TRP A 65 35.06 4.46 -31.84
CA TRP A 65 33.79 5.06 -32.23
C TRP A 65 33.74 5.33 -33.74
N PHE A 66 34.71 6.06 -34.30
CA PHE A 66 34.74 6.32 -35.74
C PHE A 66 34.83 5.04 -36.58
N LEU A 67 35.48 3.97 -36.10
CA LEU A 67 35.53 2.64 -36.75
C LEU A 67 34.16 1.92 -36.83
N ARG A 68 33.10 2.49 -36.24
CA ARG A 68 31.71 2.02 -36.39
C ARG A 68 30.94 2.79 -37.45
N ILE A 69 31.49 3.93 -37.90
CA ILE A 69 30.92 4.84 -38.90
C ILE A 69 31.64 4.67 -40.25
N ASP A 70 32.98 4.64 -40.23
CA ASP A 70 33.85 4.61 -41.40
C ASP A 70 34.79 3.41 -41.37
N GLU A 71 35.19 2.91 -42.55
CA GLU A 71 36.08 1.74 -42.66
C GLU A 71 37.55 2.04 -42.32
N THR A 72 38.03 3.27 -42.56
CA THR A 72 39.44 3.65 -42.38
C THR A 72 39.64 5.04 -41.76
N PRO A 73 39.01 5.35 -40.62
CA PRO A 73 39.09 6.66 -40.00
C PRO A 73 40.50 6.92 -39.44
N SER A 74 40.89 8.19 -39.41
CA SER A 74 42.12 8.60 -38.71
C SER A 74 41.97 9.98 -38.08
N VAL A 75 42.35 10.09 -36.81
CA VAL A 75 42.38 11.35 -36.06
C VAL A 75 43.82 11.70 -35.71
N PHE A 76 44.18 12.95 -35.96
CA PHE A 76 45.46 13.55 -35.60
C PHE A 76 45.21 14.80 -34.74
N ILE A 77 46.14 15.11 -33.85
CA ILE A 77 46.10 16.26 -32.96
C ILE A 77 47.46 16.96 -33.02
N THR A 78 47.44 18.25 -33.31
CA THR A 78 48.60 19.15 -33.18
C THR A 78 48.48 19.89 -31.86
N PHE A 79 49.54 19.90 -31.05
CA PHE A 79 49.58 20.51 -29.72
C PHE A 79 50.39 21.80 -29.73
N LEU A 80 49.98 22.78 -28.91
CA LEU A 80 50.66 24.06 -28.75
C LEU A 80 52.10 23.93 -28.20
N ASP A 81 52.39 22.84 -27.48
CA ASP A 81 53.74 22.46 -27.06
C ASP A 81 53.96 20.95 -27.30
N SER A 82 54.99 20.63 -28.09
CA SER A 82 55.43 19.25 -28.36
C SER A 82 56.06 18.56 -27.15
N GLN A 83 56.67 19.35 -26.24
CA GLN A 83 57.35 18.86 -25.05
C GLN A 83 56.37 18.63 -23.90
N ALA A 84 55.29 19.41 -23.82
CA ALA A 84 54.25 19.30 -22.81
C ALA A 84 52.84 19.39 -23.45
N PRO A 85 52.35 18.30 -24.10
CA PRO A 85 51.12 18.32 -24.90
C PRO A 85 49.82 18.33 -24.05
N HIS A 86 49.60 19.40 -23.30
CA HIS A 86 48.43 19.61 -22.42
C HIS A 86 47.30 20.41 -23.09
N ALA A 87 47.54 21.02 -24.24
CA ALA A 87 46.55 21.84 -24.97
C ALA A 87 46.66 21.63 -26.50
N PRO A 88 45.55 21.30 -27.18
CA PRO A 88 45.53 21.15 -28.64
C PRO A 88 45.51 22.52 -29.31
N GLU A 89 46.30 22.67 -30.38
CA GLU A 89 46.16 23.76 -31.34
C GLU A 89 45.03 23.42 -32.33
N SER A 90 45.04 22.21 -32.88
CA SER A 90 44.01 21.72 -33.80
C SER A 90 43.91 20.18 -33.84
N PHE A 91 42.73 19.70 -34.24
CA PHE A 91 42.44 18.33 -34.60
C PHE A 91 42.27 18.22 -36.13
N GLN A 92 42.63 17.05 -36.68
CA GLN A 92 42.27 16.65 -38.03
C GLN A 92 41.58 15.29 -37.97
N ILE A 93 40.40 15.17 -38.57
CA ILE A 93 39.61 13.94 -38.69
C ILE A 93 39.51 13.61 -40.18
N ASN A 94 39.96 12.43 -40.60
CA ASN A 94 39.79 11.93 -41.96
C ASN A 94 38.82 10.74 -41.95
N LEU A 95 37.85 10.76 -42.85
CA LEU A 95 36.91 9.68 -43.13
C LEU A 95 37.04 9.31 -44.62
N ALA A 96 36.79 8.05 -44.98
CA ALA A 96 36.88 7.55 -46.36
C ALA A 96 35.53 7.43 -47.08
N THR A 97 34.43 7.39 -46.33
CA THR A 97 33.09 7.07 -46.83
C THR A 97 32.07 8.20 -46.59
N PRO A 98 31.09 8.40 -47.50
CA PRO A 98 31.02 7.82 -48.86
C PRO A 98 32.07 8.40 -49.83
N TRP A 99 32.80 9.45 -49.42
CA TRP A 99 33.95 9.99 -50.14
C TRP A 99 35.09 10.28 -49.16
N PRO A 100 36.37 10.25 -49.61
CA PRO A 100 37.48 10.72 -48.79
C PRO A 100 37.30 12.19 -48.42
N MET A 101 37.16 12.47 -47.13
CA MET A 101 36.91 13.81 -46.59
C MET A 101 37.86 14.09 -45.41
N LYS A 102 38.56 15.23 -45.50
CA LYS A 102 39.43 15.76 -44.45
C LYS A 102 38.72 16.93 -43.75
N TYR A 103 38.45 16.75 -42.46
CA TYR A 103 37.97 17.79 -41.57
C TYR A 103 39.10 18.26 -40.65
N THR A 104 39.11 19.55 -40.32
CA THR A 104 40.15 20.21 -39.52
C THR A 104 39.55 21.28 -38.62
N SER A 105 40.05 21.39 -37.39
CA SER A 105 39.66 22.44 -36.44
C SER A 105 40.60 23.65 -36.49
N THR A 106 41.22 23.94 -37.64
CA THR A 106 42.08 25.13 -37.75
C THR A 106 41.22 26.40 -37.68
N VAL A 107 41.80 27.49 -37.20
CA VAL A 107 41.11 28.79 -37.13
C VAL A 107 40.57 29.20 -38.51
N GLU A 108 41.31 28.95 -39.59
CA GLU A 108 40.92 29.33 -40.95
C GLU A 108 39.79 28.45 -41.51
N ASP A 109 39.86 27.13 -41.36
CA ASP A 109 38.80 26.23 -41.83
C ASP A 109 37.49 26.48 -41.04
N LEU A 110 37.59 26.69 -39.72
CA LEU A 110 36.44 27.03 -38.85
C LEU A 110 35.87 28.41 -39.17
N GLN A 111 36.71 29.42 -39.46
CA GLN A 111 36.25 30.74 -39.90
C GLN A 111 35.50 30.67 -41.23
N ASN A 112 35.99 29.90 -42.21
CA ASN A 112 35.26 29.72 -43.47
C ASN A 112 33.91 29.02 -43.26
N ALA A 113 33.82 28.02 -42.38
CA ALA A 113 32.56 27.32 -42.11
C ALA A 113 31.57 28.12 -41.27
N PHE A 114 32.06 28.90 -40.30
CA PHE A 114 31.25 29.66 -39.31
C PHE A 114 31.77 31.11 -39.13
N PRO A 115 31.60 32.00 -40.12
CA PRO A 115 32.28 33.31 -40.15
C PRO A 115 32.01 34.17 -38.92
N ASP A 116 30.74 34.31 -38.54
CA ASP A 116 30.30 35.20 -37.46
C ASP A 116 30.28 34.53 -36.07
N SER A 117 30.79 33.30 -35.92
CA SER A 117 30.68 32.55 -34.64
C SER A 117 31.81 31.56 -34.32
N SER A 118 32.75 31.32 -35.24
CA SER A 118 33.95 30.50 -34.97
C SER A 118 34.74 30.95 -33.73
N SER A 119 34.72 32.24 -33.39
CA SER A 119 35.34 32.81 -32.19
C SER A 119 34.69 32.41 -30.85
N GLN A 120 33.56 31.69 -30.88
CA GLN A 120 32.89 31.15 -29.69
C GLN A 120 33.33 29.71 -29.39
N LEU A 121 34.12 29.09 -30.27
CA LEU A 121 34.86 27.86 -30.00
C LEU A 121 36.20 28.19 -29.33
N SER A 122 36.67 27.28 -28.49
CA SER A 122 38.00 27.30 -27.89
C SER A 122 39.07 26.88 -28.90
N VAL A 123 40.34 27.11 -28.57
CA VAL A 123 41.48 26.57 -29.34
C VAL A 123 41.34 25.04 -29.46
N GLY A 124 41.66 24.49 -30.64
CA GLY A 124 41.33 23.11 -30.98
C GLY A 124 39.88 22.87 -31.45
N GLY A 125 39.06 23.92 -31.63
CA GLY A 125 37.67 23.80 -32.09
C GLY A 125 36.72 23.15 -31.07
N LEU A 126 37.09 23.16 -29.79
CA LEU A 126 36.30 22.61 -28.71
C LEU A 126 35.23 23.60 -28.24
N ALA A 127 34.01 23.14 -27.94
CA ALA A 127 33.05 23.94 -27.21
C ALA A 127 33.61 24.35 -25.83
N PRO A 128 33.27 25.54 -25.28
CA PRO A 128 33.81 25.99 -23.99
C PRO A 128 33.53 25.04 -22.80
N ASP A 129 32.48 24.23 -22.88
CA ASP A 129 32.13 23.20 -21.89
C ASP A 129 32.77 21.82 -22.17
N GLY A 130 33.57 21.70 -23.23
CA GLY A 130 34.20 20.46 -23.68
C GLY A 130 33.27 19.42 -24.32
N ARG A 131 31.96 19.67 -24.44
CA ARG A 131 30.99 18.64 -24.88
C ARG A 131 31.04 18.31 -26.36
N TRP A 132 31.62 19.19 -27.17
CA TRP A 132 31.73 19.01 -28.62
C TRP A 132 33.13 19.38 -29.11
N LEU A 133 33.70 18.52 -29.96
CA LEU A 133 34.78 18.88 -30.88
C LEU A 133 34.16 19.20 -32.25
N VAL A 134 34.47 20.38 -32.80
CA VAL A 134 34.03 20.82 -34.13
C VAL A 134 35.22 20.89 -35.09
N CYS A 135 35.12 20.20 -36.23
CA CYS A 135 36.11 20.24 -37.30
C CYS A 135 35.42 20.60 -38.62
N ALA A 136 35.80 21.70 -39.26
CA ALA A 136 35.27 22.12 -40.56
C ALA A 136 35.90 21.30 -41.70
N LEU A 137 35.19 21.13 -42.82
CA LEU A 137 35.76 20.52 -44.02
C LEU A 137 36.91 21.40 -44.54
N SER A 138 38.08 20.81 -44.74
CA SER A 138 39.28 21.61 -45.02
C SER A 138 39.18 22.33 -46.37
N LYS A 139 39.56 23.61 -46.41
CA LYS A 139 39.70 24.43 -47.63
C LYS A 139 40.63 23.80 -48.69
N THR A 140 41.44 22.82 -48.29
CA THR A 140 42.37 22.09 -49.17
C THR A 140 41.72 20.95 -49.96
N MET A 141 40.45 20.64 -49.69
CA MET A 141 39.66 19.66 -50.44
C MET A 141 39.29 20.17 -51.84
N GLY A 142 39.46 19.32 -52.86
CA GLY A 142 38.90 19.54 -54.18
C GLY A 142 37.38 19.30 -54.22
N PRO A 143 36.65 19.85 -55.21
CA PRO A 143 35.20 19.73 -55.30
C PRO A 143 34.75 18.29 -55.61
N ILE A 144 33.79 17.77 -54.83
CA ILE A 144 33.25 16.41 -54.95
C ILE A 144 31.90 16.46 -55.65
N LYS A 145 31.79 15.79 -56.82
CA LYS A 145 30.54 15.69 -57.59
C LYS A 145 29.75 14.44 -57.19
N SER A 146 28.43 14.60 -57.05
CA SER A 146 27.50 13.56 -56.61
C SER A 146 26.10 13.78 -57.23
N THR A 147 25.10 13.00 -56.80
CA THR A 147 23.68 13.17 -57.13
C THR A 147 22.83 13.15 -55.87
N VAL A 148 21.63 13.73 -55.90
CA VAL A 148 20.68 13.68 -54.77
C VAL A 148 20.37 12.24 -54.34
N THR A 149 20.33 11.28 -55.26
CA THR A 149 20.21 9.85 -54.93
C THR A 149 21.30 9.40 -53.96
N ALA A 150 22.57 9.69 -54.28
CA ALA A 150 23.71 9.33 -53.43
C ALA A 150 23.79 10.19 -52.13
N LEU A 151 23.10 11.34 -52.06
CA LEU A 151 22.93 12.06 -50.79
C LEU A 151 21.98 11.34 -49.83
N PHE A 152 20.93 10.67 -50.32
CA PHE A 152 20.09 9.85 -49.44
C PHE A 152 20.85 8.65 -48.86
N ASP A 153 21.72 8.02 -49.65
CA ASP A 153 22.62 6.97 -49.16
C ASP A 153 23.62 7.52 -48.13
N CYS A 154 24.24 8.68 -48.43
CA CYS A 154 25.14 9.41 -47.51
C CYS A 154 24.46 9.74 -46.18
N ALA A 155 23.22 10.21 -46.20
CA ALA A 155 22.41 10.55 -45.03
C ALA A 155 21.81 9.32 -44.31
N CYS A 156 22.28 8.09 -44.61
CA CYS A 156 21.80 6.84 -44.02
C CYS A 156 20.31 6.52 -44.26
N ILE A 157 19.67 7.21 -45.22
CA ILE A 157 18.24 7.15 -45.52
C ILE A 157 17.96 6.72 -46.97
N ALA A 158 18.79 5.79 -47.49
CA ALA A 158 18.71 5.22 -48.85
C ALA A 158 17.28 4.87 -49.33
N GLY A 159 16.40 4.43 -48.40
CA GLY A 159 15.00 4.13 -48.68
C GLY A 159 14.17 5.30 -49.20
N MET A 160 14.57 6.55 -48.92
CA MET A 160 13.90 7.78 -49.35
C MET A 160 13.87 7.99 -50.86
N THR A 161 14.74 7.29 -51.60
CA THR A 161 14.69 7.19 -53.07
C THR A 161 13.36 6.63 -53.61
N LYS A 162 12.54 5.98 -52.76
CA LYS A 162 11.18 5.50 -53.10
C LYS A 162 10.10 6.57 -52.99
N PHE A 163 10.34 7.62 -52.20
CA PHE A 163 9.33 8.62 -51.80
C PHE A 163 9.64 10.02 -52.33
N ALA A 164 10.91 10.34 -52.56
CA ALA A 164 11.32 11.59 -53.18
C ALA A 164 10.83 11.68 -54.64
N PRO A 165 10.37 12.87 -55.11
CA PRO A 165 9.98 13.07 -56.50
C PRO A 165 11.09 12.68 -57.48
N LYS A 166 10.76 11.83 -58.47
CA LYS A 166 11.74 11.21 -59.37
C LYS A 166 12.61 12.21 -60.16
N THR A 167 12.09 13.41 -60.41
CA THR A 167 12.84 14.51 -61.04
C THR A 167 14.01 15.00 -60.19
N LEU A 168 13.90 14.97 -58.85
CA LEU A 168 14.95 15.45 -57.97
C LEU A 168 16.10 14.46 -57.81
N LEU A 169 15.85 13.16 -57.96
CA LEU A 169 16.82 12.08 -57.75
C LEU A 169 18.05 12.17 -58.67
N GLY A 170 17.85 12.63 -59.91
CA GLY A 170 18.89 12.77 -60.93
C GLY A 170 19.69 14.06 -60.86
N LEU A 171 19.32 15.01 -59.99
CA LEU A 171 20.00 16.31 -59.90
C LEU A 171 21.47 16.14 -59.53
N SER A 172 22.35 16.65 -60.40
CA SER A 172 23.79 16.72 -60.16
C SER A 172 24.08 17.77 -59.09
N VAL A 173 24.86 17.39 -58.08
CA VAL A 173 25.24 18.25 -56.96
C VAL A 173 26.76 18.24 -56.76
N THR A 174 27.33 19.32 -56.23
CA THR A 174 28.78 19.46 -55.99
C THR A 174 29.05 20.01 -54.60
N LEU A 175 29.74 19.23 -53.75
CA LEU A 175 30.30 19.72 -52.49
C LEU A 175 31.58 20.49 -52.80
N GLN A 176 31.63 21.74 -52.37
CA GLN A 176 32.81 22.60 -52.47
C GLN A 176 32.82 23.57 -51.28
N GLN A 177 34.00 23.96 -50.84
CA GLN A 177 34.15 24.78 -49.63
C GLN A 177 33.97 26.26 -49.96
N GLU A 178 32.83 26.82 -49.56
CA GLU A 178 32.49 28.24 -49.66
C GLU A 178 32.25 28.85 -48.27
N ASN A 179 32.39 30.17 -48.17
CA ASN A 179 32.22 30.92 -46.93
C ASN A 179 30.77 30.79 -46.40
N GLY A 180 30.60 30.34 -45.16
CA GLY A 180 29.30 30.18 -44.49
C GLY A 180 28.55 28.86 -44.79
N THR A 181 29.15 27.90 -45.49
CA THR A 181 28.49 26.62 -45.84
C THR A 181 28.28 25.63 -44.70
N ARG A 182 28.80 25.92 -43.49
CA ARG A 182 28.72 25.05 -42.29
C ARG A 182 29.17 23.59 -42.54
N ASN A 183 29.99 23.35 -43.58
CA ASN A 183 30.54 22.03 -43.89
C ASN A 183 31.47 21.59 -42.76
N ALA A 184 31.02 20.65 -41.92
CA ALA A 184 31.74 20.28 -40.70
C ALA A 184 31.28 18.93 -40.12
N VAL A 185 32.09 18.42 -39.20
CA VAL A 185 31.77 17.32 -38.29
C VAL A 185 31.83 17.80 -36.84
N TRP A 186 30.84 17.40 -36.05
CA TRP A 186 30.75 17.58 -34.61
C TRP A 186 30.86 16.20 -33.95
N PHE A 187 31.74 16.05 -32.95
CA PHE A 187 31.86 14.83 -32.15
C PHE A 187 31.62 15.15 -30.67
N ALA A 188 30.63 14.48 -30.09
CA ALA A 188 30.40 14.46 -28.65
C ALA A 188 30.96 13.16 -28.05
N PRO A 189 32.06 13.21 -27.28
CA PRO A 189 32.49 12.07 -26.48
C PRO A 189 31.48 11.77 -25.38
N SER A 190 31.31 10.49 -25.06
CA SER A 190 30.49 10.02 -23.95
C SER A 190 30.94 8.62 -23.53
N SER A 191 30.86 8.33 -22.23
CA SER A 191 31.20 7.03 -21.66
C SER A 191 30.19 5.92 -21.99
N THR A 192 29.00 6.28 -22.48
CA THR A 192 27.89 5.33 -22.75
C THR A 192 27.24 5.52 -24.12
N SER A 193 27.30 6.72 -24.68
CA SER A 193 26.48 7.15 -25.84
C SER A 193 27.20 8.21 -26.68
N PRO A 194 28.38 7.91 -27.27
CA PRO A 194 29.06 8.84 -28.16
C PRO A 194 28.19 9.17 -29.38
N GLN A 195 28.31 10.40 -29.88
CA GLN A 195 27.55 10.92 -31.01
C GLN A 195 28.45 11.66 -32.01
N THR A 196 28.17 11.48 -33.30
CA THR A 196 28.83 12.24 -34.38
C THR A 196 27.80 12.76 -35.37
N ILE A 197 27.75 14.08 -35.55
CA ILE A 197 26.90 14.74 -36.54
C ILE A 197 27.77 15.32 -37.64
N ILE A 198 27.41 15.09 -38.90
CA ILE A 198 28.08 15.62 -40.09
C ILE A 198 27.08 16.47 -40.88
N HIS A 199 27.48 17.70 -41.22
CA HIS A 199 26.72 18.62 -42.07
C HIS A 199 27.51 18.89 -43.35
N LEU A 200 26.88 18.73 -44.51
CA LEU A 200 27.47 19.00 -45.83
C LEU A 200 26.47 19.70 -46.76
N GLN A 201 26.84 20.86 -47.29
CA GLN A 201 26.07 21.67 -48.23
C GLN A 201 26.67 21.58 -49.64
N PHE A 202 25.84 21.17 -50.61
CA PHE A 202 26.22 20.95 -52.00
C PHE A 202 25.53 21.96 -52.93
N LYS A 203 26.25 22.50 -53.91
CA LYS A 203 25.66 23.31 -55.00
C LYS A 203 24.92 22.45 -56.00
N ILE A 204 23.75 22.90 -56.46
CA ILE A 204 22.98 22.21 -57.51
C ILE A 204 23.42 22.69 -58.90
N GLY A 205 23.62 21.78 -59.84
CA GLY A 205 24.08 22.11 -61.20
C GLY A 205 23.04 22.83 -62.08
N ALA A 206 21.75 22.58 -61.87
CA ALA A 206 20.64 23.30 -62.52
C ALA A 206 19.36 23.23 -61.67
N ILE A 207 18.67 24.36 -61.47
CA ILE A 207 17.48 24.43 -60.59
C ILE A 207 16.14 24.24 -61.34
N LEU A 208 16.16 24.04 -62.66
CA LEU A 208 14.95 24.02 -63.51
C LEU A 208 13.96 22.91 -63.14
N GLU A 209 14.45 21.72 -62.79
CA GLU A 209 13.59 20.58 -62.40
C GLU A 209 12.90 20.82 -61.05
N LEU A 210 13.57 21.54 -60.14
CA LEU A 210 13.00 21.96 -58.86
C LEU A 210 11.99 23.10 -59.04
N GLN A 211 12.28 24.09 -59.89
CA GLN A 211 11.33 25.15 -60.27
C GLN A 211 10.04 24.54 -60.85
N ASN A 212 10.16 23.70 -61.87
CA ASN A 212 9.00 23.09 -62.55
C ASN A 212 8.15 22.24 -61.59
N LEU A 213 8.79 21.53 -60.65
CA LEU A 213 8.09 20.72 -59.64
C LEU A 213 7.28 21.59 -58.67
N ILE A 214 7.84 22.71 -58.23
CA ILE A 214 7.19 23.62 -57.27
C ILE A 214 6.09 24.44 -57.97
N GLU A 215 6.39 25.04 -59.11
CA GLU A 215 5.47 25.89 -59.88
C GLU A 215 4.23 25.13 -60.39
N GLY A 216 4.36 23.82 -60.63
CA GLY A 216 3.23 22.93 -60.95
C GLY A 216 2.16 22.84 -59.86
N VAL A 217 2.45 23.27 -58.62
CA VAL A 217 1.51 23.29 -57.49
C VAL A 217 1.35 24.71 -56.92
N LEU A 218 2.46 25.44 -56.76
CA LEU A 218 2.58 26.77 -56.18
C LEU A 218 2.91 27.80 -57.27
N LYS A 219 1.96 28.03 -58.16
CA LYS A 219 2.09 28.98 -59.29
C LYS A 219 2.52 30.37 -58.82
N GLY A 220 3.39 31.03 -59.59
CA GLY A 220 3.93 32.36 -59.24
C GLY A 220 5.08 32.35 -58.22
N LEU A 221 5.41 31.19 -57.63
CA LEU A 221 6.62 31.02 -56.80
C LEU A 221 7.82 30.68 -57.69
N LYS A 222 8.89 31.47 -57.55
CA LYS A 222 10.15 31.32 -58.29
C LYS A 222 11.33 31.04 -57.37
N VAL A 223 12.03 29.95 -57.62
CA VAL A 223 13.35 29.64 -57.06
C VAL A 223 14.41 30.49 -57.79
N GLU A 224 15.23 31.21 -57.03
CA GLU A 224 16.34 32.02 -57.53
C GLU A 224 17.68 31.29 -57.36
N THR A 225 17.89 30.63 -56.21
CA THR A 225 19.04 29.77 -55.93
C THR A 225 18.60 28.54 -55.13
N ALA A 226 19.33 27.43 -55.26
CA ALA A 226 19.10 26.23 -54.46
C ALA A 226 20.40 25.42 -54.29
N ASP A 227 20.69 25.09 -53.04
CA ASP A 227 21.72 24.14 -52.59
C ASP A 227 21.03 22.93 -51.94
N VAL A 228 21.75 21.83 -51.72
CA VAL A 228 21.25 20.67 -50.94
C VAL A 228 22.10 20.47 -49.70
N ILE A 229 21.46 20.48 -48.53
CA ILE A 229 22.05 20.10 -47.26
C ILE A 229 21.82 18.61 -47.04
N CYS A 230 22.90 17.90 -46.74
CA CYS A 230 22.94 16.50 -46.34
C CYS A 230 23.44 16.44 -44.88
N LYS A 231 22.59 15.98 -43.96
CA LYS A 231 22.94 15.74 -42.56
C LYS A 231 23.05 14.25 -42.28
N GLN A 232 24.05 13.86 -41.49
CA GLN A 232 24.14 12.56 -40.83
C GLN A 232 24.17 12.77 -39.31
N ASP A 233 23.45 11.97 -38.54
CA ASP A 233 23.53 11.90 -37.09
C ASP A 233 23.75 10.44 -36.66
N TRP A 234 24.96 10.14 -36.19
CA TRP A 234 25.37 8.82 -35.75
C TRP A 234 25.34 8.73 -34.23
N GLY A 235 24.50 7.85 -33.70
CA GLY A 235 24.46 7.50 -32.27
C GLY A 235 24.79 6.03 -32.01
N LEU A 236 25.38 5.74 -30.85
CA LEU A 236 25.60 4.36 -30.40
C LEU A 236 24.30 3.76 -29.84
N ALA A 237 23.83 2.65 -30.41
CA ALA A 237 22.60 1.97 -30.00
C ALA A 237 22.79 0.46 -29.87
N GLU A 238 22.01 -0.17 -28.97
CA GLU A 238 21.94 -1.62 -28.86
C GLU A 238 21.07 -2.22 -29.97
N THR A 239 21.52 -3.32 -30.55
CA THR A 239 20.79 -4.03 -31.62
C THR A 239 20.85 -5.54 -31.41
N THR A 240 20.04 -6.30 -32.15
CA THR A 240 20.13 -7.78 -32.22
C THR A 240 21.48 -8.30 -32.75
N LYS A 241 22.39 -7.40 -33.16
CA LYS A 241 23.78 -7.69 -33.55
C LYS A 241 24.79 -6.99 -32.62
N GLY A 242 24.40 -6.73 -31.37
CA GLY A 242 25.18 -6.02 -30.36
C GLY A 242 25.16 -4.49 -30.54
N MET A 243 25.95 -3.79 -29.73
CA MET A 243 26.12 -2.33 -29.81
C MET A 243 26.70 -1.92 -31.16
N LYS A 244 26.00 -1.06 -31.89
CA LYS A 244 26.39 -0.54 -33.22
C LYS A 244 26.20 0.98 -33.29
N ALA A 245 26.95 1.65 -34.15
CA ALA A 245 26.55 2.99 -34.59
C ALA A 245 25.33 2.83 -35.51
N ILE A 246 24.32 3.67 -35.30
CA ILE A 246 23.14 3.81 -36.14
C ILE A 246 23.12 5.24 -36.65
N GLY A 247 23.17 5.40 -37.97
CA GLY A 247 23.01 6.69 -38.64
C GLY A 247 21.53 6.97 -38.89
N ALA A 248 21.06 8.10 -38.39
CA ALA A 248 19.92 8.82 -38.93
C ALA A 248 20.44 9.98 -39.82
N GLY A 249 19.55 10.67 -40.52
CA GLY A 249 19.97 11.79 -41.35
C GLY A 249 18.82 12.45 -42.10
N ASN A 250 19.16 13.46 -42.89
CA ASN A 250 18.19 14.27 -43.64
C ASN A 250 18.85 14.81 -44.92
N VAL A 251 18.06 14.93 -45.99
CA VAL A 251 18.46 15.60 -47.25
C VAL A 251 17.38 16.63 -47.59
N MET A 252 17.75 17.90 -47.50
CA MET A 252 16.84 19.04 -47.65
C MET A 252 17.45 20.07 -48.61
N PHE A 253 16.61 20.74 -49.40
CA PHE A 253 17.07 21.80 -50.30
C PHE A 253 17.03 23.14 -49.57
N ALA A 254 18.17 23.82 -49.49
CA ALA A 254 18.30 25.17 -48.96
C ALA A 254 18.17 26.14 -50.13
N THR A 255 17.04 26.84 -50.25
CA THR A 255 16.71 27.64 -51.43
C THR A 255 16.39 29.09 -51.08
N ARG A 256 16.63 29.99 -52.05
CA ARG A 256 16.13 31.36 -51.99
C ARG A 256 15.01 31.48 -53.02
N CYS A 257 13.81 31.79 -52.54
CA CYS A 257 12.61 31.87 -53.36
C CYS A 257 12.06 33.30 -53.36
N SER A 258 11.19 33.58 -54.32
CA SER A 258 10.47 34.85 -54.41
C SER A 258 9.11 34.67 -55.08
N ILE A 259 8.17 35.56 -54.76
CA ILE A 259 6.86 35.59 -55.42
C ILE A 259 6.89 36.65 -56.53
N LEU A 260 6.30 36.30 -57.67
CA LEU A 260 5.96 37.23 -58.73
C LEU A 260 4.44 37.40 -58.77
N THR A 261 4.00 38.66 -58.75
CA THR A 261 2.62 39.07 -58.97
C THR A 261 2.47 39.64 -60.38
N ASP A 262 1.31 39.47 -61.01
CA ASP A 262 1.02 40.04 -62.34
C ASP A 262 0.99 41.58 -62.35
N ASP A 263 0.85 42.19 -61.17
CA ASP A 263 1.00 43.63 -60.95
C ASP A 263 2.49 44.01 -60.73
N ALA A 264 3.02 44.83 -61.64
CA ALA A 264 4.38 45.35 -61.60
C ALA A 264 4.61 46.48 -60.57
N THR A 265 3.58 46.99 -59.91
CA THR A 265 3.72 47.97 -58.81
C THR A 265 3.92 47.30 -57.45
N THR A 266 3.55 46.02 -57.32
CA THR A 266 3.78 45.20 -56.13
C THR A 266 5.25 44.73 -56.07
N PRO A 267 6.00 44.96 -54.98
CA PRO A 267 7.42 44.66 -54.92
C PRO A 267 7.69 43.16 -54.73
N LYS A 268 8.66 42.65 -55.49
CA LYS A 268 9.17 41.27 -55.41
C LYS A 268 9.63 40.90 -54.00
N VAL A 269 8.83 40.10 -53.30
CA VAL A 269 9.19 39.56 -51.98
C VAL A 269 10.13 38.38 -52.17
N SER A 270 11.23 38.33 -51.41
CA SER A 270 12.21 37.24 -51.46
C SER A 270 12.49 36.72 -50.05
N PHE A 271 12.61 35.40 -49.90
CA PHE A 271 12.73 34.73 -48.60
C PHE A 271 13.62 33.48 -48.69
N ASN A 272 14.20 33.10 -47.55
CA ASN A 272 14.95 31.85 -47.42
C ASN A 272 13.95 30.72 -47.16
N THR A 273 14.14 29.59 -47.83
CA THR A 273 13.21 28.45 -47.82
C THR A 273 14.01 27.17 -47.61
N SER A 274 13.57 26.30 -46.72
CA SER A 274 13.95 24.90 -46.78
C SER A 274 12.87 24.06 -47.44
N ILE A 275 13.30 23.02 -48.15
CA ILE A 275 12.43 22.03 -48.75
C ILE A 275 12.88 20.67 -48.24
N GLU A 276 12.17 20.16 -47.25
CA GLU A 276 12.39 18.85 -46.65
C GLU A 276 11.51 17.81 -47.34
N ILE A 277 12.04 16.58 -47.50
CA ILE A 277 11.31 15.45 -48.09
C ILE A 277 11.14 14.38 -47.01
N SER A 278 9.91 13.92 -46.83
CA SER A 278 9.51 12.81 -45.95
C SER A 278 8.87 11.68 -46.77
N GLU A 279 8.60 10.52 -46.15
CA GLU A 279 7.98 9.37 -46.85
C GLU A 279 6.60 9.68 -47.46
N THR A 280 5.90 10.71 -46.96
CA THR A 280 4.52 11.03 -47.38
C THR A 280 4.34 12.45 -47.93
N ALA A 281 5.32 13.35 -47.74
CA ALA A 281 5.16 14.75 -48.09
C ALA A 281 6.48 15.50 -48.32
N MET A 282 6.40 16.55 -49.11
CA MET A 282 7.41 17.58 -49.33
C MET A 282 7.00 18.83 -48.55
N THR A 283 7.80 19.26 -47.57
CA THR A 283 7.51 20.40 -46.68
C THR A 283 8.40 21.58 -47.03
N LEU A 284 7.79 22.69 -47.44
CA LEU A 284 8.46 23.95 -47.74
C LEU A 284 8.29 24.90 -46.55
N THR A 285 9.39 25.21 -45.85
CA THR A 285 9.40 26.15 -44.70
C THR A 285 10.10 27.44 -45.12
N PHE A 286 9.30 28.49 -45.31
CA PHE A 286 9.74 29.81 -45.71
C PHE A 286 9.96 30.68 -44.47
N LEU A 287 11.20 31.05 -44.17
CA LEU A 287 11.49 32.04 -43.12
C LEU A 287 11.56 33.44 -43.74
N ILE A 288 10.72 34.33 -43.24
CA ILE A 288 10.53 35.68 -43.75
C ILE A 288 11.09 36.64 -42.71
N ARG A 289 12.21 37.29 -43.05
CA ARG A 289 12.83 38.36 -42.27
C ARG A 289 12.58 39.69 -42.99
N THR A 290 12.19 40.73 -42.26
CA THR A 290 11.98 42.06 -42.84
C THR A 290 13.30 42.56 -43.46
N PRO A 291 13.32 43.06 -44.70
CA PRO A 291 14.55 43.56 -45.31
C PRO A 291 15.18 44.66 -44.45
N ALA A 292 16.39 44.41 -43.98
CA ALA A 292 17.15 45.39 -43.20
C ALA A 292 17.47 46.61 -44.08
N LYS A 293 16.65 47.67 -43.96
CA LYS A 293 17.05 49.00 -44.43
C LYS A 293 18.34 49.37 -43.71
N SER A 294 19.33 49.83 -44.46
CA SER A 294 20.56 50.43 -43.94
C SER A 294 20.24 51.72 -43.20
N LEU A 295 19.79 51.61 -41.96
CA LEU A 295 19.37 52.71 -41.10
C LEU A 295 20.59 53.44 -40.54
N THR A 296 20.99 54.51 -41.22
CA THR A 296 21.74 55.59 -40.58
C THR A 296 20.92 56.15 -39.41
N THR A 297 21.58 56.47 -38.30
CA THR A 297 20.99 56.55 -36.95
C THR A 297 20.12 57.80 -36.67
N THR A 298 19.47 58.37 -37.68
CA THR A 298 18.69 59.63 -37.60
C THR A 298 17.20 59.48 -37.88
N ASP A 299 16.75 58.47 -38.62
CA ASP A 299 15.38 58.40 -39.17
C ASP A 299 14.45 57.39 -38.47
N LEU A 300 14.59 57.22 -37.14
CA LEU A 300 13.70 56.35 -36.35
C LEU A 300 12.28 56.92 -36.15
N SER A 301 12.03 58.19 -36.49
CA SER A 301 10.74 58.87 -36.29
C SER A 301 9.87 59.01 -37.56
N THR A 302 10.43 58.68 -38.74
CA THR A 302 9.80 58.95 -40.06
C THR A 302 9.70 57.71 -40.94
N ALA A 303 10.30 56.58 -40.55
CA ALA A 303 10.09 55.30 -41.21
C ALA A 303 8.65 54.81 -40.98
N SER A 304 7.75 55.09 -41.94
CA SER A 304 6.36 54.62 -41.90
C SER A 304 6.29 53.09 -41.91
N THR A 305 6.19 52.51 -40.71
CA THR A 305 5.93 51.09 -40.47
C THR A 305 4.46 50.77 -40.70
N ASP A 306 3.99 51.13 -41.90
CA ASP A 306 2.61 50.94 -42.34
C ASP A 306 2.26 49.46 -42.30
N PHE A 307 1.11 49.16 -41.67
CA PHE A 307 0.44 47.87 -41.69
C PHE A 307 0.41 47.27 -43.11
N LYS A 308 0.19 48.12 -44.11
CA LYS A 308 0.04 47.77 -45.53
C LYS A 308 1.39 47.68 -46.23
N THR A 309 2.39 47.06 -45.57
CA THR A 309 3.70 46.81 -46.19
C THR A 309 3.47 45.94 -47.44
N PRO A 310 3.76 46.41 -48.67
CA PRO A 310 3.19 45.77 -49.87
C PRO A 310 3.56 44.30 -50.07
N GLY A 311 4.71 43.86 -49.53
CA GLY A 311 5.12 42.45 -49.55
C GLY A 311 4.29 41.51 -48.66
N PHE A 312 3.69 42.00 -47.58
CA PHE A 312 2.75 41.20 -46.79
C PHE A 312 1.49 40.93 -47.61
N LEU A 313 0.87 41.99 -48.14
CA LEU A 313 -0.32 41.92 -49.00
C LEU A 313 -0.07 41.07 -50.26
N ALA A 314 1.14 41.14 -50.84
CA ALA A 314 1.54 40.28 -51.96
C ALA A 314 1.50 38.78 -51.60
N ILE A 315 2.05 38.40 -50.43
CA ILE A 315 2.01 37.00 -49.95
C ILE A 315 0.57 36.56 -49.68
N ILE A 316 -0.26 37.41 -49.06
CA ILE A 316 -1.65 37.05 -48.74
C ILE A 316 -2.49 36.85 -50.00
N LYS A 317 -2.39 37.77 -50.98
CA LYS A 317 -3.09 37.63 -52.27
C LYS A 317 -2.64 36.41 -53.06
N TRP A 318 -1.35 36.12 -53.06
CA TRP A 318 -0.80 34.90 -53.65
C TRP A 318 -1.33 33.63 -52.96
N LEU A 319 -1.36 33.58 -51.63
CA LEU A 319 -1.92 32.45 -50.88
C LEU A 319 -3.43 32.29 -51.07
N ALA A 320 -4.20 33.38 -51.13
CA ALA A 320 -5.63 33.35 -51.43
C ALA A 320 -5.90 32.77 -52.83
N GLY A 321 -5.09 33.12 -53.84
CA GLY A 321 -5.12 32.54 -55.17
C GLY A 321 -4.69 31.06 -55.27
N VAL A 322 -4.04 30.53 -54.23
CA VAL A 322 -3.63 29.11 -54.12
C VAL A 322 -4.62 28.28 -53.28
N LEU A 323 -5.29 28.89 -52.30
CA LEU A 323 -6.19 28.24 -51.34
C LEU A 323 -7.68 28.47 -51.68
N SER A 324 -8.17 29.69 -51.46
CA SER A 324 -9.57 30.10 -51.63
C SER A 324 -9.74 31.61 -51.41
N SER A 325 -10.73 32.22 -52.07
CA SER A 325 -11.18 33.60 -51.85
C SER A 325 -11.48 33.96 -50.40
N ASP A 326 -11.98 32.99 -49.63
CA ASP A 326 -12.46 33.19 -48.26
C ASP A 326 -11.33 33.63 -47.31
N LEU A 327 -10.07 33.34 -47.67
CA LEU A 327 -8.89 33.76 -46.92
C LEU A 327 -8.64 35.27 -47.04
N GLU A 328 -8.87 35.87 -48.21
CA GLU A 328 -8.68 37.30 -48.45
C GLU A 328 -9.68 38.11 -47.63
N SER A 329 -10.98 37.78 -47.75
CA SER A 329 -12.04 38.40 -46.95
C SER A 329 -11.84 38.22 -45.44
N PHE A 330 -11.36 37.06 -44.99
CA PHE A 330 -11.09 36.83 -43.57
C PHE A 330 -9.95 37.71 -43.06
N MET A 331 -8.85 37.80 -43.80
CA MET A 331 -7.68 38.57 -43.37
C MET A 331 -7.96 40.07 -43.40
N ASP A 332 -8.75 40.54 -44.37
CA ASP A 332 -9.25 41.92 -44.43
C ASP A 332 -10.11 42.28 -43.19
N GLU A 333 -11.03 41.41 -42.75
CA GLU A 333 -11.90 41.70 -41.60
C GLU A 333 -11.20 41.64 -40.23
N VAL A 334 -10.24 40.73 -40.06
CA VAL A 334 -9.70 40.38 -38.73
C VAL A 334 -8.33 40.99 -38.44
N LEU A 335 -7.50 41.24 -39.45
CA LEU A 335 -6.19 41.87 -39.24
C LEU A 335 -6.22 43.37 -39.53
N ILE A 336 -6.96 43.83 -40.56
CA ILE A 336 -6.87 45.22 -41.05
C ILE A 336 -7.76 46.19 -40.24
N ARG A 337 -7.52 46.26 -38.93
CA ARG A 337 -8.06 47.31 -38.05
C ARG A 337 -6.92 48.11 -37.42
N ASP A 338 -6.96 49.42 -37.66
CA ASP A 338 -5.86 50.34 -37.37
C ASP A 338 -5.73 50.74 -35.87
N ASP A 339 -6.46 50.09 -34.94
CA ASP A 339 -6.71 50.59 -33.58
C ASP A 339 -5.98 49.87 -32.42
N ILE A 340 -5.39 48.68 -32.63
CA ILE A 340 -4.79 47.87 -31.54
C ILE A 340 -3.32 47.47 -31.77
N ALA A 341 -2.91 47.23 -33.02
CA ALA A 341 -1.55 46.81 -33.40
C ALA A 341 -0.66 48.00 -33.77
N SER A 342 0.57 48.08 -33.24
CA SER A 342 1.51 49.15 -33.63
C SER A 342 2.49 48.75 -34.73
N ARG A 343 2.86 47.46 -34.83
CA ARG A 343 3.65 46.91 -35.95
C ARG A 343 3.28 45.45 -36.17
N ILE A 344 3.26 45.02 -37.43
CA ILE A 344 3.05 43.62 -37.84
C ILE A 344 4.20 43.17 -38.74
N HIS A 345 4.73 41.98 -38.50
CA HIS A 345 5.74 41.35 -39.35
C HIS A 345 5.32 39.90 -39.64
N LEU A 346 5.28 39.51 -40.92
CA LEU A 346 5.12 38.10 -41.29
C LEU A 346 6.46 37.39 -41.09
N ARG A 347 6.47 36.28 -40.32
CA ARG A 347 7.71 35.63 -39.86
C ARG A 347 7.99 34.29 -40.52
N ARG A 348 6.95 33.46 -40.68
CA ARG A 348 7.10 32.13 -41.29
C ARG A 348 5.86 31.75 -42.08
N LEU A 349 6.07 31.09 -43.22
CA LEU A 349 5.06 30.34 -43.96
C LEU A 349 5.54 28.89 -44.04
N ILE A 350 4.64 27.94 -43.84
CA ILE A 350 4.91 26.50 -44.04
C ILE A 350 3.89 25.99 -45.05
N VAL A 351 4.34 25.32 -46.12
CA VAL A 351 3.47 24.71 -47.12
C VAL A 351 3.88 23.25 -47.28
N ARG A 352 2.95 22.31 -47.06
CA ARG A 352 3.22 20.87 -47.17
C ARG A 352 2.39 20.26 -48.29
N LEU A 353 3.09 19.51 -49.15
CA LEU A 353 2.54 18.88 -50.34
C LEU A 353 2.59 17.35 -50.15
N ASP A 354 1.43 16.68 -50.21
CA ASP A 354 1.29 15.21 -50.23
C ASP A 354 1.96 14.63 -51.48
N THR A 355 2.91 13.72 -51.30
CA THR A 355 3.65 13.04 -52.39
C THR A 355 3.19 11.59 -52.63
N THR A 356 2.21 11.09 -51.86
CA THR A 356 1.81 9.68 -51.90
C THR A 356 1.00 9.29 -53.14
N LYS A 357 0.33 10.25 -53.79
CA LYS A 357 -0.65 10.00 -54.87
C LYS A 357 -0.14 10.32 -56.27
N GLY A 358 1.00 9.74 -56.63
CA GLY A 358 1.53 9.73 -58.00
C GLY A 358 2.83 10.52 -58.15
N SER A 359 3.14 10.95 -59.38
CA SER A 359 4.41 11.60 -59.72
C SER A 359 4.45 13.12 -59.52
N SER A 360 3.39 13.71 -58.96
CA SER A 360 3.23 15.16 -58.79
C SER A 360 2.69 15.45 -57.38
N PRO A 361 3.33 16.30 -56.58
CA PRO A 361 2.85 16.64 -55.25
C PRO A 361 1.49 17.36 -55.30
N ILE A 362 0.71 17.28 -54.22
CA ILE A 362 -0.59 17.95 -54.10
C ILE A 362 -0.64 18.71 -52.77
N LEU A 363 -1.05 19.98 -52.78
CA LEU A 363 -1.22 20.78 -51.56
C LEU A 363 -2.07 20.04 -50.51
N ASP A 364 -1.58 19.96 -49.26
CA ASP A 364 -2.24 19.26 -48.15
C ASP A 364 -2.34 20.12 -46.87
N TYR A 365 -1.37 21.00 -46.61
CA TYR A 365 -1.37 21.88 -45.42
C TYR A 365 -0.66 23.20 -45.68
N VAL A 366 -1.16 24.28 -45.08
CA VAL A 366 -0.53 25.61 -45.05
C VAL A 366 -0.57 26.17 -43.63
N SER A 367 0.50 26.83 -43.19
CA SER A 367 0.59 27.56 -41.93
C SER A 367 1.22 28.93 -42.15
N LEU A 368 0.70 29.97 -41.51
CA LEU A 368 1.21 31.34 -41.61
C LEU A 368 1.38 31.91 -40.19
N ASP A 369 2.61 32.25 -39.81
CA ASP A 369 2.97 32.78 -38.50
C ASP A 369 3.28 34.29 -38.60
N VAL A 370 2.40 35.09 -38.00
CA VAL A 370 2.44 36.55 -38.03
C VAL A 370 2.75 37.10 -36.63
N GLU A 371 3.81 37.90 -36.53
CA GLU A 371 4.16 38.65 -35.33
C GLU A 371 3.37 39.96 -35.29
N ILE A 372 2.63 40.20 -34.20
CA ILE A 372 1.99 41.49 -33.91
C ILE A 372 2.62 42.05 -32.65
N SER A 373 3.04 43.31 -32.70
CA SER A 373 3.58 44.02 -31.54
C SER A 373 2.72 45.22 -31.15
N THR A 374 2.76 45.57 -29.86
CA THR A 374 2.11 46.77 -29.31
C THR A 374 2.85 47.31 -28.10
N THR A 375 2.74 48.63 -27.91
CA THR A 375 3.21 49.38 -26.73
C THR A 375 2.07 50.20 -26.11
N ALA A 376 0.82 50.00 -26.56
CA ALA A 376 -0.32 50.83 -26.18
C ALA A 376 -0.95 50.47 -24.82
N PHE A 377 -0.71 49.25 -24.33
CA PHE A 377 -1.24 48.73 -23.06
C PHE A 377 -0.27 47.74 -22.43
N GLY A 378 -0.59 47.28 -21.22
CA GLY A 378 0.01 46.10 -20.58
C GLY A 378 1.45 46.26 -20.07
N GLN A 379 2.04 47.45 -20.20
CA GLN A 379 3.34 47.85 -19.65
C GLN A 379 3.22 49.24 -19.01
N ALA A 380 4.13 49.57 -18.10
CA ALA A 380 4.16 50.89 -17.46
C ALA A 380 4.45 52.01 -18.49
N PRO A 381 3.91 53.24 -18.29
CA PRO A 381 4.20 54.37 -19.16
C PRO A 381 5.71 54.61 -19.34
N GLY A 382 6.16 54.69 -20.60
CA GLY A 382 7.57 54.87 -20.95
C GLY A 382 8.40 53.58 -21.05
N ALA A 383 7.81 52.40 -20.87
CA ALA A 383 8.50 51.13 -21.10
C ALA A 383 8.92 50.96 -22.58
N THR A 384 10.16 50.51 -22.81
CA THR A 384 10.74 50.36 -24.16
C THR A 384 10.56 48.97 -24.77
N LYS A 385 10.21 47.96 -23.97
CA LYS A 385 10.02 46.58 -24.42
C LYS A 385 8.56 46.38 -24.89
N PRO A 386 8.29 46.12 -26.18
CA PRO A 386 6.93 45.92 -26.68
C PRO A 386 6.37 44.58 -26.22
N ILE A 387 5.05 44.51 -26.04
CA ILE A 387 4.34 43.23 -25.98
C ILE A 387 4.28 42.67 -27.40
N VAL A 388 4.54 41.36 -27.54
CA VAL A 388 4.51 40.66 -28.83
C VAL A 388 3.55 39.47 -28.74
N PHE A 389 2.68 39.35 -29.72
CA PHE A 389 1.79 38.22 -29.95
C PHE A 389 2.20 37.50 -31.23
N LEU A 390 2.05 36.17 -31.25
CA LEU A 390 2.15 35.36 -32.45
C LEU A 390 0.74 34.92 -32.85
N ILE A 391 0.32 35.27 -34.06
CA ILE A 391 -0.91 34.76 -34.68
C ILE A 391 -0.52 33.73 -35.72
N SER A 392 -0.82 32.46 -35.43
CA SER A 392 -0.65 31.34 -36.35
C SER A 392 -2.00 31.03 -37.02
N TYR A 393 -2.08 31.23 -38.33
CA TYR A 393 -3.11 30.64 -39.18
C TYR A 393 -2.67 29.24 -39.62
N THR A 394 -3.60 28.28 -39.67
CA THR A 394 -3.35 26.90 -40.11
C THR A 394 -4.52 26.39 -40.96
N TRP A 395 -4.21 25.72 -42.06
CA TRP A 395 -5.19 25.09 -42.95
C TRP A 395 -4.72 23.68 -43.31
N SER A 396 -5.66 22.74 -43.44
CA SER A 396 -5.37 21.44 -44.04
C SER A 396 -6.51 20.94 -44.91
N LYS A 397 -6.15 20.26 -45.99
CA LYS A 397 -7.05 19.57 -46.92
C LYS A 397 -7.89 18.48 -46.25
N ARG A 398 -7.38 17.89 -45.16
CA ARG A 398 -8.11 16.91 -44.33
C ARG A 398 -9.28 17.54 -43.58
N ASN A 399 -9.09 18.74 -43.04
CA ASN A 399 -10.11 19.44 -42.24
C ASN A 399 -11.04 20.28 -43.13
N GLY A 400 -10.51 20.82 -44.24
CA GLY A 400 -11.23 21.70 -45.15
C GLY A 400 -11.61 23.04 -44.53
N GLY A 401 -12.56 23.72 -45.17
CA GLY A 401 -13.06 25.02 -44.74
C GLY A 401 -11.99 26.12 -44.71
N ALA A 402 -12.26 27.17 -43.94
CA ALA A 402 -11.40 28.36 -43.83
C ALA A 402 -10.16 28.17 -42.94
N GLY A 403 -9.97 27.00 -42.31
CA GLY A 403 -8.84 26.71 -41.43
C GLY A 403 -9.08 26.98 -39.93
N THR A 404 -8.00 27.20 -39.19
CA THR A 404 -7.95 27.42 -37.74
C THR A 404 -6.87 28.44 -37.42
N ILE A 405 -7.20 29.39 -36.54
CA ILE A 405 -6.31 30.49 -36.12
C ILE A 405 -6.04 30.38 -34.63
N ARG A 406 -4.83 30.78 -34.22
CA ARG A 406 -4.44 30.89 -32.83
C ARG A 406 -3.59 32.14 -32.61
N GLY A 407 -4.12 33.10 -31.85
CA GLY A 407 -3.32 34.15 -31.25
C GLY A 407 -2.76 33.69 -29.91
N SER A 408 -1.47 33.89 -29.66
CA SER A 408 -0.81 33.59 -28.38
C SER A 408 0.11 34.75 -27.99
N PHE A 409 0.16 35.10 -26.71
CA PHE A 409 1.18 36.02 -26.19
C PHE A 409 2.55 35.34 -26.31
N TRP A 410 3.45 35.93 -27.09
CA TRP A 410 4.72 35.33 -27.50
C TRP A 410 5.86 35.81 -26.60
N ASN A 411 5.76 35.48 -25.31
CA ASN A 411 6.80 35.76 -24.34
C ASN A 411 7.87 34.67 -24.25
N ASP A 412 7.61 33.44 -24.69
CA ASP A 412 8.64 32.40 -24.74
C ASP A 412 9.22 32.20 -26.15
N PHE A 413 10.55 32.29 -26.21
CA PHE A 413 11.42 32.20 -27.37
C PHE A 413 12.85 32.14 -26.82
N SER A 414 13.54 31.01 -27.02
CA SER A 414 14.90 30.79 -26.53
C SER A 414 15.62 29.77 -27.41
N PRO A 415 16.05 30.17 -28.63
CA PRO A 415 16.89 29.30 -29.45
C PRO A 415 18.26 29.10 -28.79
N PRO A 416 18.94 27.96 -29.04
CA PRO A 416 20.33 27.81 -28.64
C PRO A 416 21.15 28.96 -29.24
N THR A 417 22.08 29.51 -28.46
CA THR A 417 22.89 30.66 -28.88
C THR A 417 24.36 30.31 -28.75
N PRO A 418 25.15 30.31 -29.84
CA PRO A 418 24.76 30.58 -31.24
C PRO A 418 24.23 29.31 -31.94
N TRP A 419 23.01 29.35 -32.47
CA TRP A 419 22.37 28.22 -33.17
C TRP A 419 23.16 27.75 -34.40
N CYS A 420 23.94 28.63 -35.04
CA CYS A 420 24.78 28.27 -36.19
C CYS A 420 25.96 27.34 -35.82
N LEU A 421 26.37 27.26 -34.55
CA LEU A 421 27.29 26.21 -34.05
C LEU A 421 26.55 24.96 -33.56
N ALA A 422 25.22 25.00 -33.41
CA ALA A 422 24.44 23.83 -32.99
C ALA A 422 24.24 22.89 -34.21
N PRO A 423 24.68 21.62 -34.13
CA PRO A 423 24.76 20.74 -35.31
C PRO A 423 23.40 20.39 -35.95
N LEU A 424 22.34 20.35 -35.15
CA LEU A 424 21.01 19.93 -35.62
C LEU A 424 20.18 21.08 -36.22
N PHE A 425 20.45 22.34 -35.87
CA PHE A 425 19.63 23.50 -36.26
C PHE A 425 20.11 24.17 -37.55
N GLU A 426 19.17 24.68 -38.33
CA GLU A 426 19.35 25.58 -39.47
C GLU A 426 18.57 26.91 -39.30
N ASP A 427 18.83 27.88 -40.19
CA ASP A 427 18.20 29.20 -40.22
C ASP A 427 16.67 29.19 -39.97
N TRP A 428 15.95 28.28 -40.62
CA TRP A 428 14.49 28.19 -40.66
C TRP A 428 13.86 27.52 -39.44
N ASP A 429 14.65 26.79 -38.64
CA ASP A 429 14.20 26.21 -37.38
C ASP A 429 14.07 27.28 -36.29
N VAL A 430 14.78 28.39 -36.45
CA VAL A 430 14.94 29.47 -35.47
C VAL A 430 13.91 30.59 -35.71
N LEU A 431 12.71 30.41 -35.17
CA LEU A 431 11.68 31.45 -35.12
C LEU A 431 11.81 32.31 -33.85
N THR A 432 12.20 33.57 -34.01
CA THR A 432 12.27 34.58 -32.93
C THR A 432 11.52 35.86 -33.30
N PRO A 433 11.12 36.68 -32.31
CA PRO A 433 10.63 38.03 -32.58
C PRO A 433 11.63 38.88 -33.37
N GLU A 434 11.12 39.78 -34.22
CA GLU A 434 11.93 40.73 -35.02
C GLU A 434 11.78 42.19 -34.54
N THR A 435 10.67 42.53 -33.88
CA THR A 435 10.41 43.89 -33.41
C THR A 435 11.43 44.36 -32.35
N HIS A 436 11.88 43.45 -31.49
CA HIS A 436 12.84 43.70 -30.41
C HIS A 436 13.57 42.40 -30.06
N PRO A 437 14.86 42.41 -29.65
CA PRO A 437 15.56 41.19 -29.21
C PRO A 437 15.01 40.64 -27.88
N GLU A 438 14.48 41.51 -27.02
CA GLU A 438 13.88 41.14 -25.73
C GLU A 438 12.52 41.83 -25.54
N PRO A 439 11.43 41.41 -26.21
CA PRO A 439 10.09 41.93 -25.92
C PRO A 439 9.63 41.60 -24.49
N ALA A 440 8.54 42.24 -24.07
CA ALA A 440 7.99 42.11 -22.72
C ALA A 440 7.58 40.65 -22.41
N LYS A 441 8.12 40.11 -21.32
CA LYS A 441 7.86 38.71 -20.90
C LYS A 441 6.53 38.52 -20.15
N VAL A 442 5.83 39.61 -19.81
CA VAL A 442 4.60 39.65 -18.99
C VAL A 442 3.68 40.75 -19.52
N ILE A 443 2.36 40.53 -19.49
CA ILE A 443 1.36 41.62 -19.62
C ILE A 443 0.85 41.97 -18.21
N ASP A 444 0.99 43.24 -17.81
CA ASP A 444 0.63 43.73 -16.48
C ASP A 444 -0.79 44.32 -16.50
N LEU A 445 -1.69 43.73 -15.71
CA LEU A 445 -3.10 44.14 -15.62
C LEU A 445 -3.27 45.59 -15.15
N ARG A 446 -2.30 46.16 -14.42
CA ARG A 446 -2.35 47.56 -13.98
C ARG A 446 -2.37 48.56 -15.13
N TYR A 447 -1.96 48.15 -16.33
CA TYR A 447 -1.89 49.01 -17.53
C TYR A 447 -2.69 48.43 -18.70
N ILE A 448 -3.61 47.48 -18.47
CA ILE A 448 -4.34 46.77 -19.54
C ILE A 448 -5.29 47.69 -20.33
N ILE A 449 -5.67 48.83 -19.77
CA ILE A 449 -6.48 49.86 -20.42
C ILE A 449 -5.53 50.96 -20.94
N PRO A 450 -5.46 51.23 -22.26
CA PRO A 450 -4.60 52.27 -22.81
C PRO A 450 -4.79 53.63 -22.13
N GLY A 451 -3.69 54.22 -21.66
CA GLY A 451 -3.67 55.53 -21.01
C GLY A 451 -4.20 55.59 -19.56
N LEU A 452 -4.68 54.48 -18.99
CA LEU A 452 -5.16 54.40 -17.61
C LEU A 452 -4.30 53.44 -16.78
N THR A 453 -3.97 53.84 -15.55
CA THR A 453 -3.33 52.95 -14.56
C THR A 453 -4.35 52.53 -13.51
N ILE A 454 -4.39 51.23 -13.20
CA ILE A 454 -5.15 50.68 -12.07
C ILE A 454 -4.22 50.65 -10.85
N ASP A 455 -4.29 51.72 -10.07
CA ASP A 455 -3.52 51.87 -8.84
C ASP A 455 -3.99 50.91 -7.73
N SER A 456 -3.13 50.71 -6.72
CA SER A 456 -3.45 49.99 -5.47
C SER A 456 -3.86 48.50 -5.60
N ILE A 457 -3.57 47.83 -6.71
CA ILE A 457 -3.63 46.34 -6.74
C ILE A 457 -2.56 45.79 -5.78
N PRO A 458 -2.91 44.98 -4.75
CA PRO A 458 -1.93 44.41 -3.84
C PRO A 458 -1.03 43.38 -4.56
N ASP A 459 0.26 43.35 -4.22
CA ASP A 459 1.23 42.39 -4.79
C ASP A 459 0.83 40.92 -4.56
N THR A 460 0.00 40.66 -3.54
CA THR A 460 -0.57 39.34 -3.18
C THR A 460 -1.72 38.88 -4.09
N ILE A 461 -2.12 39.68 -5.08
CA ILE A 461 -3.21 39.39 -6.03
C ILE A 461 -2.64 39.21 -7.46
N PRO A 462 -3.18 38.29 -8.28
CA PRO A 462 -2.70 38.09 -9.64
C PRO A 462 -2.87 39.33 -10.52
N SER A 463 -1.74 39.85 -11.01
CA SER A 463 -1.66 41.03 -11.89
C SER A 463 -0.79 40.80 -13.12
N LYS A 464 -0.08 39.68 -13.20
CA LYS A 464 0.95 39.39 -14.21
C LYS A 464 0.51 38.23 -15.10
N ILE A 465 -0.03 38.52 -16.29
CA ILE A 465 -0.32 37.50 -17.29
C ILE A 465 1.01 36.97 -17.83
N THR A 466 1.20 35.65 -17.75
CA THR A 466 2.42 34.98 -18.25
C THR A 466 2.15 34.28 -19.59
N PRO A 467 1.50 33.11 -19.71
CA PRO A 467 0.91 32.67 -20.98
C PRO A 467 -0.51 33.23 -21.14
N ALA A 468 -0.91 33.53 -22.37
CA ALA A 468 -2.30 33.74 -22.77
C ALA A 468 -2.50 33.34 -24.25
N TYR A 469 -3.64 32.75 -24.59
CA TYR A 469 -3.99 32.38 -25.97
C TYR A 469 -5.50 32.42 -26.23
N LEU A 470 -5.85 32.58 -27.50
CA LEU A 470 -7.19 32.44 -28.08
C LEU A 470 -7.06 31.67 -29.39
N SER A 471 -7.93 30.69 -29.64
CA SER A 471 -7.96 29.91 -30.87
C SER A 471 -9.39 29.74 -31.39
N LEU A 472 -9.54 29.91 -32.70
CA LEU A 472 -10.82 30.02 -33.39
C LEU A 472 -10.78 29.21 -34.69
N SER A 473 -11.88 28.54 -35.01
CA SER A 473 -12.11 27.81 -36.26
C SER A 473 -13.61 27.67 -36.50
N GLN A 474 -14.01 27.17 -37.68
CA GLN A 474 -15.44 26.94 -38.00
C GLN A 474 -16.15 26.00 -37.01
N THR A 475 -15.42 25.11 -36.33
CA THR A 475 -15.97 24.06 -35.47
C THR A 475 -15.40 24.04 -34.05
N ASN A 476 -14.43 24.90 -33.70
CA ASN A 476 -13.82 24.92 -32.36
C ASN A 476 -13.45 26.32 -31.91
N PHE A 477 -13.68 26.58 -30.63
CA PHE A 477 -13.26 27.75 -29.87
C PHE A 477 -12.42 27.28 -28.67
N ALA A 478 -11.30 27.94 -28.39
CA ALA A 478 -10.56 27.73 -27.15
C ALA A 478 -9.88 29.01 -26.67
N LEU A 479 -9.82 29.22 -25.36
CA LEU A 479 -9.04 30.28 -24.73
C LEU A 479 -8.33 29.74 -23.49
N GLY A 480 -7.25 30.40 -23.10
CA GLY A 480 -6.64 30.12 -21.81
C GLY A 480 -5.49 31.05 -21.48
N GLY A 481 -5.01 30.94 -20.24
CA GLY A 481 -3.89 31.72 -19.74
C GLY A 481 -3.69 31.56 -18.24
N THR A 482 -2.56 32.06 -17.77
CA THR A 482 -2.20 32.07 -16.35
C THR A 482 -1.83 33.49 -15.91
N ILE A 483 -2.51 33.96 -14.88
CA ILE A 483 -2.24 35.23 -14.20
C ILE A 483 -1.55 34.90 -12.88
N LYS A 484 -0.40 35.53 -12.61
CA LYS A 484 0.40 35.34 -11.40
C LYS A 484 0.40 36.60 -10.55
N ALA A 485 0.57 36.41 -9.24
CA ALA A 485 0.92 37.49 -8.32
C ALA A 485 2.24 38.18 -8.75
N ALA A 486 2.50 39.37 -8.24
CA ALA A 486 3.80 40.00 -8.47
C ALA A 486 4.88 39.24 -7.68
N GLU A 487 6.04 38.99 -8.29
CA GLU A 487 7.20 38.52 -7.52
C GLU A 487 7.67 39.65 -6.60
N ARG A 488 7.73 39.35 -5.30
CA ARG A 488 8.16 40.31 -4.28
C ARG A 488 9.63 40.64 -4.50
N SER A 489 9.98 41.92 -4.65
CA SER A 489 11.36 42.29 -4.94
C SER A 489 12.31 41.90 -3.81
N THR A 490 13.54 41.51 -4.17
CA THR A 490 14.60 41.10 -3.24
C THR A 490 15.00 42.20 -2.26
N ASP A 491 14.70 43.46 -2.58
CA ASP A 491 14.96 44.61 -1.70
C ASP A 491 14.00 44.66 -0.49
N GLN A 492 12.85 43.98 -0.54
CA GLN A 492 12.00 43.74 0.64
C GLN A 492 12.59 42.61 1.51
N THR A 493 13.79 42.84 2.04
CA THR A 493 14.49 41.92 2.95
C THR A 493 13.77 41.74 4.30
N ALA A 494 12.88 42.68 4.66
CA ALA A 494 11.98 42.54 5.80
C ALA A 494 10.84 41.54 5.48
N LYS A 495 10.88 40.37 6.12
CA LYS A 495 9.70 39.48 6.21
C LYS A 495 8.49 40.25 6.74
N PRO A 496 7.25 39.93 6.28
CA PRO A 496 6.07 40.61 6.76
C PRO A 496 5.87 40.38 8.27
N THR A 497 5.37 41.39 8.97
CA THR A 497 5.13 41.33 10.43
C THR A 497 3.99 40.40 10.82
N ILE A 498 3.10 40.07 9.88
CA ILE A 498 2.02 39.08 10.02
C ILE A 498 2.06 38.12 8.81
N PRO A 499 1.55 36.88 8.94
CA PRO A 499 1.43 35.93 7.84
C PRO A 499 0.63 36.52 6.69
N GLN A 500 1.18 36.50 5.49
CA GLN A 500 0.51 37.08 4.32
C GLN A 500 -0.13 36.00 3.46
N PRO A 501 -1.48 35.92 3.40
CA PRO A 501 -2.15 35.16 2.37
C PRO A 501 -1.95 35.85 1.02
N SER A 502 -1.76 35.04 -0.02
CA SER A 502 -1.61 35.49 -1.40
C SER A 502 -2.30 34.52 -2.34
N LEU A 503 -3.03 35.06 -3.32
CA LEU A 503 -3.53 34.29 -4.45
C LEU A 503 -2.40 34.31 -5.49
N GLY A 504 -1.50 33.33 -5.39
CA GLY A 504 -0.23 33.31 -6.10
C GLY A 504 -0.36 33.03 -7.61
N GLU A 505 -1.35 32.22 -8.01
CA GLU A 505 -1.63 31.91 -9.41
C GLU A 505 -3.12 31.63 -9.62
N VAL A 506 -3.68 32.13 -10.74
CA VAL A 506 -4.97 31.73 -11.29
C VAL A 506 -4.78 31.34 -12.74
N ARG A 507 -5.27 30.15 -13.11
CA ARG A 507 -5.19 29.59 -14.45
C ARG A 507 -6.57 29.24 -14.98
N LEU A 508 -6.84 29.62 -16.22
CA LEU A 508 -8.05 29.24 -16.95
C LEU A 508 -7.64 28.57 -18.27
N ASP A 509 -8.26 27.43 -18.59
CA ASP A 509 -8.28 26.84 -19.92
C ASP A 509 -9.72 26.42 -20.24
N ALA A 510 -10.31 26.96 -21.30
CA ALA A 510 -11.68 26.67 -21.71
C ALA A 510 -11.73 26.37 -23.21
N SER A 511 -12.53 25.38 -23.60
CA SER A 511 -12.65 24.93 -24.99
C SER A 511 -14.04 24.37 -25.30
N TYR A 512 -14.49 24.58 -26.53
CA TYR A 512 -15.81 24.21 -27.03
C TYR A 512 -15.73 23.79 -28.50
N SER A 513 -16.37 22.68 -28.84
CA SER A 513 -16.49 22.16 -30.21
C SER A 513 -17.93 22.25 -30.69
N CYS A 514 -18.15 23.04 -31.74
CA CYS A 514 -19.42 23.20 -32.45
C CYS A 514 -19.61 22.04 -33.44
N GLY A 515 -20.67 21.24 -33.31
CA GLY A 515 -21.00 20.21 -34.30
C GLY A 515 -22.03 19.19 -33.85
N ALA A 516 -22.18 18.12 -34.64
CA ALA A 516 -23.10 17.01 -34.36
C ALA A 516 -22.67 16.13 -33.15
N LYS A 517 -21.45 16.31 -32.67
CA LYS A 517 -20.99 15.93 -31.33
C LYS A 517 -20.43 17.21 -30.70
N SER A 518 -21.21 17.83 -29.82
CA SER A 518 -20.80 19.06 -29.15
C SER A 518 -20.09 18.73 -27.85
N ASP A 519 -18.81 19.03 -27.78
CA ASP A 519 -17.97 18.80 -26.60
C ASP A 519 -17.61 20.15 -25.97
N PHE A 520 -17.62 20.21 -24.64
CA PHE A 520 -17.15 21.37 -23.87
C PHE A 520 -16.20 20.90 -22.76
N SER A 521 -15.10 21.62 -22.56
CA SER A 521 -14.12 21.35 -21.51
C SER A 521 -13.64 22.65 -20.87
N LEU A 522 -13.82 22.76 -19.55
CA LEU A 522 -13.34 23.85 -18.71
C LEU A 522 -12.37 23.30 -17.66
N LYS A 523 -11.27 24.02 -17.45
CA LYS A 523 -10.32 23.79 -16.36
C LYS A 523 -10.02 25.13 -15.70
N LEU A 524 -10.32 25.24 -14.41
CA LEU A 524 -9.94 26.35 -13.54
C LEU A 524 -8.93 25.82 -12.52
N GLY A 525 -7.80 26.48 -12.39
CA GLY A 525 -6.77 26.19 -11.39
C GLY A 525 -6.47 27.42 -10.53
N ILE A 526 -6.32 27.21 -9.23
CA ILE A 526 -5.91 28.24 -8.28
C ILE A 526 -4.74 27.74 -7.43
N VAL A 527 -3.78 28.61 -7.15
CA VAL A 527 -2.72 28.37 -6.16
C VAL A 527 -2.71 29.53 -5.18
N ALA A 528 -3.17 29.27 -3.95
CA ALA A 528 -3.06 30.19 -2.83
C ALA A 528 -1.86 29.79 -1.95
N ARG A 529 -1.21 30.78 -1.33
CA ARG A 529 -0.02 30.61 -0.49
C ARG A 529 -0.12 31.48 0.75
N LEU A 530 0.17 30.91 1.92
CA LEU A 530 0.29 31.64 3.18
C LEU A 530 1.79 31.72 3.54
N SER A 531 2.37 32.91 3.39
CA SER A 531 3.78 33.14 3.71
C SER A 531 3.94 33.47 5.20
N PRO A 532 4.79 32.74 5.95
CA PRO A 532 4.99 32.97 7.39
C PRO A 532 5.64 34.33 7.69
N SER A 533 5.40 34.79 8.91
CA SER A 533 5.83 36.09 9.45
C SER A 533 7.34 36.19 9.73
N ALA A 534 7.77 37.38 10.13
CA ALA A 534 9.07 37.61 10.75
C ALA A 534 9.21 36.96 12.15
N SER A 535 8.11 36.92 12.92
CA SER A 535 7.98 36.28 14.24
C SER A 535 8.06 34.76 14.19
N SER A 536 7.68 34.14 13.07
CA SER A 536 7.67 32.68 12.91
C SER A 536 9.02 32.01 13.25
N PRO A 537 9.03 30.98 14.13
CA PRO A 537 10.23 30.24 14.54
C PRO A 537 11.09 29.73 13.38
N SER A 538 12.38 29.52 13.63
CA SER A 538 13.39 29.24 12.60
C SER A 538 13.13 27.99 11.76
N GLY A 539 12.57 26.92 12.35
CA GLY A 539 12.20 25.71 11.62
C GLY A 539 10.92 25.83 10.79
N LEU A 540 10.00 26.72 11.15
CA LEU A 540 8.62 26.77 10.64
C LEU A 540 8.47 27.75 9.45
N ARG A 541 9.51 27.87 8.62
CA ARG A 541 9.68 28.97 7.67
C ARG A 541 9.24 28.69 6.24
N THR A 542 8.67 27.52 5.97
CA THR A 542 8.13 27.12 4.66
C THR A 542 6.74 27.72 4.41
N THR A 543 6.50 28.22 3.20
CA THR A 543 5.19 28.74 2.77
C THR A 543 4.16 27.61 2.60
N ALA A 544 3.10 27.64 3.41
CA ALA A 544 1.96 26.74 3.24
C ALA A 544 1.26 27.03 1.91
N THR A 545 0.86 25.98 1.17
CA THR A 545 0.31 26.11 -0.18
C THR A 545 -0.99 25.33 -0.33
N LEU A 546 -2.03 25.98 -0.84
CA LEU A 546 -3.32 25.40 -1.21
C LEU A 546 -3.45 25.43 -2.74
N ILE A 547 -3.60 24.25 -3.35
CA ILE A 547 -3.81 24.07 -4.78
C ILE A 547 -5.25 23.59 -4.98
N GLY A 548 -6.05 24.36 -5.69
CA GLY A 548 -7.42 23.99 -6.07
C GLY A 548 -7.53 23.78 -7.57
N SER A 549 -8.29 22.77 -8.01
CA SER A 549 -8.65 22.59 -9.41
C SER A 549 -10.11 22.18 -9.57
N LEU A 550 -10.78 22.78 -10.56
CA LEU A 550 -12.09 22.38 -11.03
C LEU A 550 -11.95 22.02 -12.51
N LYS A 551 -12.30 20.79 -12.87
CA LYS A 551 -12.36 20.31 -14.24
C LYS A 551 -13.79 19.92 -14.55
N TYR A 552 -14.32 20.39 -15.68
CA TYR A 552 -15.63 19.99 -16.20
C TYR A 552 -15.46 19.56 -17.65
N LYS A 553 -16.06 18.43 -18.03
CA LYS A 553 -16.17 17.97 -19.41
C LYS A 553 -17.57 17.46 -19.68
N SER A 554 -18.18 17.93 -20.77
CA SER A 554 -19.41 17.33 -21.31
C SER A 554 -19.22 16.95 -22.78
N THR A 555 -19.86 15.87 -23.19
CA THR A 555 -19.85 15.34 -24.56
C THR A 555 -21.25 14.94 -24.97
N LYS A 556 -21.70 15.35 -26.16
CA LYS A 556 -22.99 14.89 -26.71
C LYS A 556 -22.82 13.80 -27.76
N SER A 557 -23.59 12.73 -27.63
CA SER A 557 -23.75 11.70 -28.66
C SER A 557 -25.18 11.68 -29.20
N LYS A 558 -25.37 11.14 -30.40
CA LYS A 558 -26.70 10.86 -30.97
C LYS A 558 -27.06 9.38 -30.86
N ASP A 559 -28.36 9.11 -30.83
CA ASP A 559 -28.96 7.78 -30.79
C ASP A 559 -28.43 6.86 -31.89
N ASN A 560 -28.04 5.65 -31.51
CA ASN A 560 -27.59 4.63 -32.45
C ASN A 560 -28.80 3.78 -32.90
N ALA A 561 -29.73 4.40 -33.61
CA ALA A 561 -31.04 3.83 -33.99
C ALA A 561 -30.96 2.74 -35.08
N ALA A 562 -30.25 1.64 -34.82
CA ALA A 562 -29.94 0.62 -35.83
C ALA A 562 -29.89 -0.86 -35.37
N ILE A 563 -30.45 -1.24 -34.21
CA ILE A 563 -30.82 -2.65 -33.95
C ILE A 563 -32.24 -2.73 -33.38
N ARG A 564 -33.15 -3.38 -34.12
CA ARG A 564 -34.45 -3.87 -33.63
C ARG A 564 -34.54 -5.38 -33.86
N ASN A 565 -34.74 -6.14 -32.79
CA ASN A 565 -35.52 -7.38 -32.80
C ASN A 565 -36.05 -7.60 -31.36
N THR A 566 -37.27 -7.18 -31.07
CA THR A 566 -38.51 -8.00 -31.14
C THR A 566 -38.61 -9.06 -30.04
N ASN A 567 -39.23 -8.70 -28.92
CA ASN A 567 -40.66 -9.01 -28.71
C ASN A 567 -41.23 -8.16 -27.57
N ALA A 568 -42.55 -8.12 -27.42
CA ALA A 568 -43.25 -7.20 -26.51
C ALA A 568 -44.45 -7.86 -25.83
N LYS A 569 -44.80 -7.38 -24.62
CA LYS A 569 -46.19 -7.04 -24.20
C LYS A 569 -46.28 -6.50 -22.78
N THR A 570 -46.83 -5.29 -22.66
CA THR A 570 -47.63 -4.76 -21.53
C THR A 570 -49.01 -5.48 -21.47
N PRO A 571 -49.83 -5.43 -20.38
CA PRO A 571 -50.30 -4.17 -19.77
C PRO A 571 -50.64 -4.10 -18.25
N ASP A 572 -50.74 -2.85 -17.78
CA ASP A 572 -51.65 -2.22 -16.81
C ASP A 572 -52.11 -2.96 -15.51
N THR A 573 -51.90 -2.34 -14.35
CA THR A 573 -52.90 -1.44 -13.71
C THR A 573 -52.37 -0.74 -12.45
N ALA A 574 -53.09 0.29 -11.97
CA ALA A 574 -52.63 1.22 -10.93
C ALA A 574 -52.93 0.76 -9.49
N HIS A 575 -52.22 1.35 -8.51
CA HIS A 575 -52.85 2.16 -7.46
C HIS A 575 -51.81 3.08 -6.78
N ALA A 576 -52.26 4.08 -6.00
CA ALA A 576 -51.41 5.10 -5.39
C ALA A 576 -51.88 5.46 -3.97
N ASP A 577 -50.92 5.78 -3.09
CA ASP A 577 -50.94 6.75 -1.96
C ASP A 577 -49.50 6.74 -1.38
N ALA A 578 -48.81 7.86 -1.12
CA ALA A 578 -49.04 8.88 -0.07
C ALA A 578 -48.91 8.30 1.36
N SER A 579 -48.15 8.88 2.31
CA SER A 579 -47.22 10.03 2.34
C SER A 579 -46.28 9.87 3.57
N THR A 580 -45.27 10.67 3.95
CA THR A 580 -44.63 11.97 3.58
C THR A 580 -43.17 11.90 4.15
N ILE A 581 -42.24 12.87 4.25
CA ILE A 581 -42.13 14.34 4.05
C ILE A 581 -40.68 14.72 3.69
N VAL A 582 -40.41 15.98 3.28
CA VAL A 582 -39.06 16.57 3.11
C VAL A 582 -39.04 18.03 3.60
N PRO A 583 -37.99 18.48 4.32
CA PRO A 583 -37.59 19.88 4.40
C PRO A 583 -36.23 20.07 3.68
N SER A 584 -36.07 20.62 2.47
CA SER A 584 -36.63 21.80 1.78
C SER A 584 -35.65 22.99 1.77
N GLY A 585 -34.95 23.16 0.65
CA GLY A 585 -34.08 24.30 0.37
C GLY A 585 -34.23 24.73 -1.10
N GLN A 586 -35.45 25.07 -1.52
CA GLN A 586 -35.74 25.42 -2.92
C GLN A 586 -35.37 26.88 -3.24
N GLY A 587 -34.53 27.07 -4.26
CA GLY A 587 -34.66 28.17 -5.21
C GLY A 587 -35.33 27.63 -6.48
N THR A 588 -36.45 28.21 -6.91
CA THR A 588 -37.27 27.67 -8.01
C THR A 588 -36.80 28.15 -9.38
N GLY A 589 -36.78 27.24 -10.36
CA GLY A 589 -36.43 27.52 -11.76
C GLY A 589 -36.72 26.32 -12.66
N ASP A 590 -37.97 26.10 -13.03
CA ASP A 590 -38.38 24.96 -13.86
C ASP A 590 -37.83 25.03 -15.29
N THR A 591 -37.07 24.01 -15.68
CA THR A 591 -37.02 23.47 -17.06
C THR A 591 -36.25 22.14 -17.08
N ALA A 592 -36.80 21.11 -16.42
CA ALA A 592 -36.24 19.76 -16.43
C ALA A 592 -36.43 19.09 -17.81
N ALA A 593 -35.58 19.44 -18.77
CA ALA A 593 -35.47 18.71 -20.04
C ALA A 593 -34.98 17.28 -19.76
N LYS A 594 -35.62 16.28 -20.40
CA LYS A 594 -35.07 14.93 -20.42
C LYS A 594 -33.83 14.91 -21.31
N ASP A 595 -32.67 14.69 -20.71
CA ASP A 595 -31.45 14.42 -21.45
C ASP A 595 -31.56 13.07 -22.19
N PRO A 596 -31.12 12.98 -23.46
CA PRO A 596 -31.19 11.75 -24.25
C PRO A 596 -30.09 10.75 -23.86
N GLU A 597 -30.32 9.47 -24.17
CA GLU A 597 -29.36 8.40 -23.92
C GLU A 597 -28.08 8.58 -24.75
N GLY A 598 -26.99 9.00 -24.11
CA GLY A 598 -25.68 9.16 -24.75
C GLY A 598 -24.98 10.51 -24.49
N ASP A 599 -25.64 11.47 -23.86
CA ASP A 599 -24.95 12.62 -23.24
C ASP A 599 -24.12 12.13 -22.04
N SER A 600 -22.87 12.59 -21.92
CA SER A 600 -22.03 12.41 -20.72
C SER A 600 -21.62 13.75 -20.13
N ARG A 601 -21.62 13.85 -18.79
CA ARG A 601 -21.22 15.06 -18.05
C ARG A 601 -20.41 14.67 -16.83
N ASN A 602 -19.11 14.95 -16.88
CA ASN A 602 -18.17 14.63 -15.81
C ASN A 602 -17.61 15.92 -15.22
N TRP A 603 -17.52 15.98 -13.90
CA TRP A 603 -16.72 17.01 -13.23
C TRP A 603 -15.90 16.44 -12.08
N GLU A 604 -14.73 17.04 -11.90
CA GLU A 604 -13.75 16.72 -10.88
C GLU A 604 -13.45 18.01 -10.12
N LEU A 605 -13.62 17.98 -8.80
CA LEU A 605 -13.18 19.04 -7.89
C LEU A 605 -12.10 18.48 -6.99
N SER A 606 -10.90 19.06 -7.06
CA SER A 606 -9.73 18.65 -6.28
C SER A 606 -9.20 19.81 -5.44
N ALA A 607 -8.90 19.57 -4.16
CA ALA A 607 -8.21 20.52 -3.30
C ALA A 607 -7.06 19.82 -2.57
N THR A 608 -5.86 20.41 -2.64
CA THR A 608 -4.66 19.89 -1.97
C THR A 608 -4.01 20.99 -1.14
N LEU A 609 -3.92 20.77 0.17
CA LEU A 609 -3.15 21.58 1.11
C LEU A 609 -1.80 20.90 1.37
N LYS A 610 -0.73 21.71 1.48
CA LYS A 610 0.61 21.25 1.87
C LYS A 610 1.32 22.23 2.81
N ASN A 611 2.14 21.68 3.72
CA ASN A 611 3.04 22.41 4.63
C ASN A 611 2.33 23.46 5.51
N LEU A 612 1.11 23.20 6.00
CA LEU A 612 0.44 24.12 6.92
C LEU A 612 0.80 23.78 8.38
N TYR A 613 1.71 24.57 8.93
CA TYR A 613 2.02 24.59 10.36
C TYR A 613 0.94 25.38 11.11
N ALA A 614 0.35 24.82 12.15
CA ALA A 614 -0.67 25.53 12.92
C ALA A 614 -0.09 26.74 13.68
N ALA A 615 1.21 26.72 14.01
CA ALA A 615 1.97 27.88 14.45
C ALA A 615 1.83 29.11 13.53
N SER A 616 1.69 28.92 12.21
CA SER A 616 1.49 30.04 11.26
C SER A 616 0.11 30.72 11.38
N LEU A 617 -0.76 30.21 12.26
CA LEU A 617 -2.04 30.85 12.59
C LEU A 617 -1.97 31.75 13.84
N VAL A 618 -0.92 31.64 14.65
CA VAL A 618 -0.74 32.38 15.93
C VAL A 618 -0.84 33.88 15.74
N ASP A 619 -0.18 34.43 14.73
CA ASP A 619 -0.14 35.88 14.46
C ASP A 619 -1.50 36.45 13.99
N PHE A 620 -2.56 35.63 13.83
CA PHE A 620 -3.94 36.09 13.63
C PHE A 620 -4.75 36.21 14.93
N PHE A 621 -4.25 35.67 16.05
CA PHE A 621 -4.83 35.89 17.38
C PHE A 621 -4.40 37.25 17.93
N ASP A 622 -5.12 37.74 18.95
CA ASP A 622 -4.65 38.90 19.72
C ASP A 622 -3.26 38.61 20.33
N PRO A 623 -2.31 39.57 20.37
CA PRO A 623 -0.94 39.32 20.85
C PRO A 623 -0.83 38.77 22.28
N ASP A 624 -1.81 38.99 23.16
CA ASP A 624 -1.81 38.39 24.50
C ASP A 624 -2.43 36.99 24.48
N VAL A 625 -3.43 36.73 23.63
CA VAL A 625 -3.99 35.38 23.43
C VAL A 625 -2.99 34.45 22.71
N GLY A 626 -2.29 34.95 21.67
CA GLY A 626 -1.34 34.17 20.87
C GLY A 626 -0.24 33.53 21.72
N LYS A 627 0.27 34.23 22.74
CA LYS A 627 1.26 33.72 23.71
C LYS A 627 0.79 32.48 24.46
N HIS A 628 -0.52 32.35 24.70
CA HIS A 628 -1.14 31.20 25.37
C HIS A 628 -1.58 30.10 24.38
N VAL A 629 -1.55 30.39 23.08
CA VAL A 629 -1.96 29.45 22.01
C VAL A 629 -0.75 28.77 21.36
N ILE A 630 0.41 29.43 21.26
CA ILE A 630 1.64 28.86 20.65
C ILE A 630 1.94 27.43 21.15
N PRO A 631 2.08 27.17 22.47
CA PRO A 631 2.55 25.85 22.93
C PRO A 631 1.53 24.73 22.71
N LEU A 632 0.27 25.09 22.43
CA LEU A 632 -0.82 24.14 22.19
C LEU A 632 -0.91 23.70 20.73
N ILE A 633 -0.29 24.43 19.78
CA ILE A 633 -0.44 24.18 18.34
C ILE A 633 0.87 24.17 17.54
N GLU A 634 2.01 24.56 18.12
CA GLU A 634 3.27 24.63 17.35
C GLU A 634 3.83 23.27 16.90
N SER A 635 3.48 22.21 17.62
CA SER A 635 3.79 20.82 17.28
C SER A 635 2.90 20.24 16.16
N ILE A 636 1.83 20.94 15.74
CA ILE A 636 0.84 20.45 14.78
C ILE A 636 1.16 20.92 13.35
N VAL A 637 1.34 19.96 12.43
CA VAL A 637 1.66 20.22 11.02
C VAL A 637 0.80 19.37 10.09
N ILE A 638 0.09 20.02 9.16
CA ILE A 638 -0.51 19.34 8.00
C ILE A 638 0.54 19.34 6.89
N ASP A 639 1.31 18.25 6.81
CA ASP A 639 2.24 17.98 5.70
C ASP A 639 1.47 17.92 4.38
N HIS A 640 0.43 17.08 4.35
CA HIS A 640 -0.40 16.87 3.18
C HIS A 640 -1.86 16.61 3.58
N LEU A 641 -2.80 17.29 2.95
CA LEU A 641 -4.21 16.93 2.96
C LEU A 641 -4.77 17.11 1.55
N ASN A 642 -5.45 16.09 1.05
CA ASN A 642 -6.01 16.03 -0.30
C ASN A 642 -7.49 15.65 -0.23
N VAL A 643 -8.32 16.32 -1.03
CA VAL A 643 -9.74 16.02 -1.21
C VAL A 643 -10.03 15.97 -2.71
N VAL A 644 -10.65 14.89 -3.18
CA VAL A 644 -11.11 14.74 -4.57
C VAL A 644 -12.57 14.30 -4.57
N TYR A 645 -13.39 15.03 -5.30
CA TYR A 645 -14.78 14.66 -5.59
C TYR A 645 -14.95 14.49 -7.09
N GLU A 646 -15.44 13.33 -7.50
CA GLU A 646 -15.76 13.00 -8.88
C GLU A 646 -17.27 12.76 -9.03
N TYR A 647 -17.81 13.31 -10.11
CA TYR A 647 -19.18 13.07 -10.55
C TYR A 647 -19.17 12.72 -12.03
N SER A 648 -19.93 11.68 -12.39
CA SER A 648 -20.22 11.32 -13.77
C SER A 648 -21.71 11.08 -13.95
N ASN A 649 -22.35 11.83 -14.83
CA ASN A 649 -23.68 11.50 -15.33
C ASN A 649 -23.58 10.83 -16.69
N ILE A 650 -24.22 9.67 -16.82
CA ILE A 650 -24.36 8.90 -18.05
C ILE A 650 -25.84 8.52 -18.16
N GLY A 651 -26.54 9.09 -19.16
CA GLY A 651 -27.97 8.84 -19.34
C GLY A 651 -28.85 9.44 -18.23
N SER A 652 -29.70 8.62 -17.61
CA SER A 652 -30.68 9.05 -16.59
C SER A 652 -30.19 8.93 -15.14
N THR A 653 -29.04 8.30 -14.90
CA THR A 653 -28.48 8.06 -13.57
C THR A 653 -27.37 9.05 -13.23
N ALA A 654 -27.74 10.13 -12.55
CA ALA A 654 -26.80 11.04 -11.91
C ALA A 654 -26.30 10.44 -10.58
N ALA A 655 -25.00 10.17 -10.47
CA ALA A 655 -24.37 9.65 -9.26
C ALA A 655 -23.04 10.37 -8.97
N ALA A 656 -22.68 10.48 -7.69
CA ALA A 656 -21.30 10.75 -7.29
C ALA A 656 -20.48 9.49 -7.58
N SER A 657 -19.45 9.58 -8.41
CA SER A 657 -18.69 8.42 -8.89
C SER A 657 -17.53 8.07 -7.97
N ALA A 658 -16.91 9.08 -7.34
CA ALA A 658 -15.95 8.89 -6.26
C ALA A 658 -15.95 10.08 -5.29
N PHE A 659 -15.66 9.81 -4.01
CA PHE A 659 -15.24 10.82 -3.06
C PHE A 659 -14.06 10.27 -2.24
N ILE A 660 -12.96 11.02 -2.22
CA ILE A 660 -11.68 10.60 -1.65
C ILE A 660 -11.15 11.73 -0.76
N ILE A 661 -10.71 11.38 0.45
CA ILE A 661 -9.95 12.26 1.36
C ILE A 661 -8.71 11.49 1.78
N GLY A 662 -7.52 12.08 1.68
CA GLY A 662 -6.28 11.44 2.13
C GLY A 662 -5.30 12.46 2.70
N GLY A 663 -4.63 12.16 3.80
CA GLY A 663 -3.67 13.11 4.39
C GLY A 663 -2.87 12.60 5.58
N ASN A 664 -1.77 13.31 5.86
CA ASN A 664 -0.87 13.12 6.98
C ASN A 664 -0.91 14.37 7.87
N ILE A 665 -1.20 14.19 9.15
CA ILE A 665 -1.11 15.23 10.18
C ILE A 665 -0.04 14.80 11.19
N HIS A 666 1.02 15.57 11.28
CA HIS A 666 2.07 15.37 12.28
C HIS A 666 1.70 16.10 13.55
N ILE A 667 1.90 15.46 14.70
CA ILE A 667 1.79 16.07 16.02
C ILE A 667 3.03 15.65 16.80
N ALA A 668 4.01 16.53 16.88
CA ALA A 668 5.37 16.23 17.37
C ALA A 668 5.96 14.97 16.68
N SER A 669 6.32 13.94 17.45
CA SER A 669 6.88 12.66 16.96
C SER A 669 5.85 11.66 16.41
N ILE A 670 4.54 11.99 16.46
CA ILE A 670 3.46 11.15 15.93
C ILE A 670 3.06 11.60 14.52
N VAL A 671 2.68 10.64 13.66
CA VAL A 671 1.97 10.87 12.40
C VAL A 671 0.60 10.21 12.50
N LEU A 672 -0.46 11.00 12.33
CA LEU A 672 -1.81 10.54 12.05
C LEU A 672 -2.01 10.47 10.53
N THR A 673 -2.11 9.26 10.00
CA THR A 673 -2.51 9.01 8.60
C THR A 673 -4.02 8.85 8.54
N LEU A 674 -4.65 9.48 7.55
CA LEU A 674 -6.09 9.44 7.26
C LEU A 674 -6.30 9.07 5.79
N ASP A 675 -7.12 8.06 5.52
CA ASP A 675 -7.62 7.72 4.18
C ASP A 675 -9.13 7.44 4.26
N PHE A 676 -9.90 8.05 3.35
CA PHE A 676 -11.30 7.75 3.11
C PHE A 676 -11.51 7.64 1.60
N ARG A 677 -12.20 6.58 1.18
CA ARG A 677 -12.58 6.38 -0.22
C ARG A 677 -14.00 5.82 -0.30
N HIS A 678 -14.82 6.43 -1.13
CA HIS A 678 -16.14 5.93 -1.54
C HIS A 678 -16.23 5.93 -3.07
N ASN A 679 -16.70 4.84 -3.66
CA ASN A 679 -16.91 4.69 -5.11
C ASN A 679 -18.05 3.69 -5.41
N SER A 680 -18.14 3.20 -6.66
CA SER A 680 -19.10 2.18 -7.09
C SER A 680 -19.07 0.86 -6.31
N ASP A 681 -17.93 0.55 -5.69
CA ASP A 681 -17.63 -0.78 -5.17
C ASP A 681 -17.88 -0.88 -3.65
N GLY A 682 -18.07 0.28 -2.99
CA GLY A 682 -18.29 0.42 -1.55
C GLY A 682 -17.69 1.71 -0.99
N TRP A 683 -17.42 1.71 0.31
CA TRP A 683 -16.59 2.70 0.98
C TRP A 683 -15.62 2.04 1.95
N ASP A 684 -14.45 2.65 2.14
CA ASP A 684 -13.48 2.30 3.16
C ASP A 684 -12.96 3.57 3.84
N PHE A 685 -12.64 3.44 5.12
CA PHE A 685 -12.04 4.47 5.96
C PHE A 685 -10.95 3.82 6.81
N SER A 686 -9.76 4.42 6.79
CA SER A 686 -8.68 4.10 7.71
C SER A 686 -8.11 5.35 8.37
N ALA A 687 -7.82 5.22 9.66
CA ALA A 687 -7.02 6.16 10.42
C ALA A 687 -5.97 5.37 11.21
N SER A 688 -4.70 5.73 11.10
CA SER A 688 -3.62 5.06 11.84
C SER A 688 -2.65 6.06 12.47
N VAL A 689 -2.11 5.66 13.61
CA VAL A 689 -1.15 6.43 14.41
C VAL A 689 0.19 5.72 14.37
N LYS A 690 1.20 6.40 13.84
CA LYS A 690 2.57 5.90 13.71
C LYS A 690 3.55 6.80 14.46
N SER A 691 4.58 6.20 15.05
CA SER A 691 5.75 6.94 15.53
C SER A 691 6.68 7.30 14.35
N GLN A 692 7.35 8.44 14.44
CA GLN A 692 8.44 8.82 13.53
C GLN A 692 9.79 8.18 13.93
N ASP A 693 9.93 7.70 15.16
CA ASP A 693 11.13 7.04 15.69
C ASP A 693 10.79 5.65 16.24
N GLU A 694 11.63 4.65 15.95
CA GLU A 694 11.48 3.26 16.40
C GLU A 694 11.72 3.11 17.92
N GLU A 695 12.48 4.03 18.53
CA GLU A 695 12.79 4.02 19.97
C GLU A 695 11.81 4.84 20.83
N ALA A 696 10.93 5.65 20.23
CA ALA A 696 10.08 6.61 20.93
C ALA A 696 9.20 5.98 22.02
N THR A 697 9.19 6.63 23.18
CA THR A 697 8.37 6.27 24.33
C THR A 697 7.13 7.16 24.47
N LEU A 698 6.16 6.70 25.27
CA LEU A 698 5.02 7.54 25.66
C LEU A 698 5.48 8.78 26.46
N GLY A 699 6.56 8.69 27.22
CA GLY A 699 7.21 9.83 27.88
C GLY A 699 7.71 10.85 26.86
N ASP A 700 8.45 10.43 25.83
CA ASP A 700 8.94 11.33 24.77
C ASP A 700 7.79 12.06 24.06
N VAL A 701 6.70 11.34 23.75
CA VAL A 701 5.49 11.94 23.17
C VAL A 701 4.88 12.97 24.11
N LEU A 702 4.64 12.63 25.38
CA LEU A 702 3.98 13.54 26.32
C LEU A 702 4.85 14.76 26.66
N HIS A 703 6.17 14.60 26.81
CA HIS A 703 7.11 15.72 26.94
C HIS A 703 7.17 16.58 25.67
N SER A 704 7.07 15.99 24.47
CA SER A 704 7.04 16.75 23.21
C SER A 704 5.74 17.53 22.94
N MET A 705 4.70 17.31 23.77
CA MET A 705 3.44 18.06 23.73
C MET A 705 3.26 19.02 24.92
N LEU A 706 4.19 19.03 25.90
CA LEU A 706 4.04 19.75 27.16
C LEU A 706 5.36 20.46 27.52
N ASP A 707 5.41 21.75 27.16
CA ASP A 707 6.59 22.63 27.22
C ASP A 707 7.14 22.87 28.64
N ASP A 708 6.37 22.54 29.69
CA ASP A 708 6.74 22.75 31.10
C ASP A 708 7.02 21.41 31.81
N THR A 709 8.29 21.00 31.81
CA THR A 709 8.78 19.66 32.19
C THR A 709 8.88 19.43 33.72
N ALA A 710 7.95 19.99 34.49
CA ALA A 710 8.02 20.04 35.96
C ALA A 710 6.94 19.24 36.73
N GLU A 711 5.77 18.94 36.14
CA GLU A 711 4.62 18.38 36.90
C GLU A 711 4.04 17.05 36.37
N LEU A 712 4.53 16.47 35.26
CA LEU A 712 4.18 15.08 34.92
C LEU A 712 5.09 14.09 35.66
N ASP A 713 4.74 13.83 36.93
CA ASP A 713 5.22 12.69 37.72
C ASP A 713 4.60 11.38 37.17
N LEU A 714 4.94 11.06 35.91
CA LEU A 714 4.66 9.79 35.27
C LEU A 714 5.58 8.73 35.89
N PRO A 715 5.06 7.64 36.45
CA PRO A 715 5.90 6.54 36.90
C PRO A 715 6.81 6.04 35.77
N ASP A 716 8.05 5.67 36.08
CA ASP A 716 9.07 5.29 35.08
C ASP A 716 8.58 4.23 34.07
N PHE A 717 7.70 3.31 34.49
CA PHE A 717 7.13 2.27 33.63
C PHE A 717 6.12 2.79 32.58
N VAL A 718 5.54 3.98 32.81
CA VAL A 718 4.65 4.67 31.87
C VAL A 718 5.49 5.59 30.98
N ALA A 719 6.44 6.32 31.56
CA ALA A 719 7.32 7.22 30.82
C ALA A 719 8.17 6.44 29.79
N ASN A 720 8.89 5.40 30.21
CA ASN A 720 9.79 4.62 29.34
C ASN A 720 9.08 3.60 28.43
N MET A 721 7.74 3.63 28.34
CA MET A 721 6.97 2.66 27.54
C MET A 721 7.12 2.95 26.04
N LYS A 722 7.95 2.16 25.35
CA LYS A 722 8.11 2.23 23.89
C LYS A 722 6.79 2.00 23.15
N LEU A 723 6.55 2.86 22.16
CA LEU A 723 5.36 2.83 21.30
C LEU A 723 5.48 1.81 20.16
N MET A 724 6.70 1.41 19.81
CA MET A 724 7.00 0.46 18.75
C MET A 724 7.81 -0.73 19.31
N ALA A 725 7.56 -1.92 18.76
CA ALA A 725 8.33 -3.15 19.07
C ALA A 725 8.81 -3.91 17.82
N LYS A 726 8.33 -3.51 16.64
CA LYS A 726 8.64 -4.13 15.33
C LYS A 726 8.44 -3.06 14.26
N LYS A 727 9.24 -3.12 13.19
CA LYS A 727 9.15 -2.17 12.07
C LYS A 727 7.78 -2.29 11.37
N ASP A 728 7.29 -1.16 10.86
CA ASP A 728 6.10 -1.04 9.99
C ASP A 728 4.73 -1.44 10.57
N LEU A 729 4.59 -1.62 11.89
CA LEU A 729 3.30 -1.80 12.59
C LEU A 729 2.60 -0.45 12.92
N ASP A 730 1.29 -0.49 13.13
CA ASP A 730 0.52 0.66 13.63
C ASP A 730 0.46 0.65 15.17
N VAL A 731 0.68 1.81 15.81
CA VAL A 731 0.56 1.93 17.28
C VAL A 731 -0.91 1.85 17.68
N LEU A 732 -1.77 2.55 16.93
CA LEU A 732 -3.22 2.50 17.01
C LEU A 732 -3.77 2.51 15.58
N GLY A 733 -4.52 1.48 15.20
CA GLY A 733 -5.21 1.39 13.91
C GLY A 733 -6.72 1.41 14.08
N LEU A 734 -7.41 2.16 13.22
CA LEU A 734 -8.88 2.17 13.10
C LEU A 734 -9.24 1.99 11.63
N ARG A 735 -10.01 0.94 11.31
CA ARG A 735 -10.50 0.65 9.95
C ARG A 735 -12.01 0.41 9.98
N ALA A 736 -12.74 0.99 9.05
CA ALA A 736 -14.17 0.73 8.89
C ALA A 736 -14.56 0.80 7.41
N GLY A 737 -15.41 -0.11 6.95
CA GLY A 737 -15.77 -0.13 5.53
C GLY A 737 -16.84 -1.14 5.17
N GLU A 738 -17.21 -1.09 3.89
CA GLU A 738 -18.04 -2.07 3.20
C GLU A 738 -17.17 -3.03 2.38
N SER A 739 -17.56 -4.30 2.34
CA SER A 739 -16.94 -5.33 1.53
C SER A 739 -18.00 -6.22 0.90
N THR A 740 -17.73 -6.76 -0.29
CA THR A 740 -18.50 -7.85 -0.90
C THR A 740 -17.59 -9.08 -1.02
N PRO A 741 -17.97 -10.25 -0.49
CA PRO A 741 -17.11 -11.41 -0.48
C PRO A 741 -16.93 -11.99 -1.90
N PRO A 742 -15.76 -12.58 -2.23
CA PRO A 742 -15.51 -13.14 -3.55
C PRO A 742 -16.43 -14.34 -3.81
N ALA A 743 -17.08 -14.36 -4.98
CA ALA A 743 -17.94 -15.46 -5.37
C ALA A 743 -17.14 -16.77 -5.52
N ASN A 744 -17.45 -17.75 -4.67
CA ASN A 744 -16.83 -19.07 -4.67
C ASN A 744 -17.00 -19.78 -6.02
N LYS A 745 -15.89 -20.25 -6.60
CA LYS A 745 -15.88 -20.89 -7.93
C LYS A 745 -16.57 -22.27 -7.99
N LYS A 746 -17.05 -22.81 -6.86
CA LYS A 746 -17.93 -23.98 -6.81
C LYS A 746 -19.40 -23.59 -6.94
N ASP A 747 -19.82 -22.62 -6.12
CA ASP A 747 -21.22 -22.26 -5.90
C ASP A 747 -21.88 -21.69 -7.17
N ALA A 748 -21.08 -21.07 -8.04
CA ALA A 748 -21.46 -20.64 -9.39
C ALA A 748 -21.97 -21.79 -10.31
N LYS A 749 -21.73 -23.07 -9.97
CA LYS A 749 -22.35 -24.23 -10.65
C LYS A 749 -23.67 -24.67 -10.04
N GLU A 750 -23.89 -24.48 -8.74
CA GLU A 750 -25.11 -24.94 -8.06
C GLU A 750 -26.23 -23.89 -8.13
N ALA A 751 -25.87 -22.59 -8.09
CA ALA A 751 -26.79 -21.50 -8.42
C ALA A 751 -27.36 -21.61 -9.86
N ALA A 752 -26.60 -22.22 -10.79
CA ALA A 752 -27.05 -22.52 -12.15
C ALA A 752 -27.82 -23.85 -12.27
N GLY A 753 -27.82 -24.71 -11.24
CA GLY A 753 -28.49 -26.01 -11.23
C GLY A 753 -29.90 -25.99 -10.65
N ALA A 754 -30.21 -25.05 -9.76
CA ALA A 754 -31.45 -25.01 -8.97
C ALA A 754 -32.70 -24.48 -9.72
N VAL A 755 -32.76 -24.60 -11.05
CA VAL A 755 -33.90 -24.11 -11.87
C VAL A 755 -34.52 -25.25 -12.69
N THR A 756 -35.06 -26.27 -12.01
CA THR A 756 -36.01 -27.23 -12.60
C THR A 756 -37.07 -27.69 -11.59
N ALA A 757 -38.35 -27.51 -11.97
CA ALA A 757 -39.57 -27.93 -11.26
C ALA A 757 -39.87 -27.24 -9.90
N LEU A 758 -41.09 -26.77 -9.57
CA LEU A 758 -42.38 -26.82 -10.28
C LEU A 758 -43.05 -25.42 -10.43
N ASP A 759 -43.99 -25.38 -11.38
CA ASP A 759 -45.08 -24.41 -11.59
C ASP A 759 -45.96 -24.21 -10.32
N THR A 760 -46.74 -23.12 -10.10
CA THR A 760 -47.19 -22.02 -10.97
C THR A 760 -47.26 -20.66 -10.25
N GLY A 761 -46.88 -19.56 -10.92
CA GLY A 761 -47.58 -18.27 -10.85
C GLY A 761 -47.00 -17.10 -10.02
N GLY A 762 -46.87 -15.93 -10.65
CA GLY A 762 -47.06 -14.62 -9.99
C GLY A 762 -45.83 -13.73 -9.71
N SER A 763 -45.37 -12.98 -10.72
CA SER A 763 -44.57 -11.73 -10.64
C SER A 763 -43.17 -11.72 -9.97
N ASP A 764 -42.33 -10.82 -10.48
CA ASP A 764 -41.11 -10.26 -9.88
C ASP A 764 -40.04 -11.23 -9.37
N SER A 765 -39.30 -11.80 -10.33
CA SER A 765 -37.94 -12.32 -10.10
C SER A 765 -37.00 -11.19 -9.70
N LYS A 766 -36.96 -10.85 -8.40
CA LYS A 766 -35.96 -9.94 -7.84
C LYS A 766 -34.56 -10.47 -8.14
N GLU A 767 -33.72 -9.63 -8.74
CA GLU A 767 -32.29 -9.91 -8.84
C GLU A 767 -31.71 -10.06 -7.43
N ALA A 768 -30.86 -11.06 -7.24
CA ALA A 768 -30.22 -11.30 -5.95
C ALA A 768 -29.13 -10.26 -5.73
N TYR A 769 -29.48 -9.17 -5.02
CA TYR A 769 -28.50 -8.18 -4.57
C TYR A 769 -27.35 -8.87 -3.83
N PRO A 770 -26.08 -8.55 -4.14
CA PRO A 770 -24.94 -9.16 -3.46
C PRO A 770 -24.96 -8.77 -1.98
N ILE A 771 -24.69 -9.74 -1.11
CA ILE A 771 -24.65 -9.52 0.34
C ILE A 771 -23.43 -8.66 0.66
N LYS A 772 -23.68 -7.38 0.95
CA LYS A 772 -22.71 -6.41 1.49
C LYS A 772 -22.44 -6.73 2.97
N PHE A 773 -21.17 -6.64 3.37
CA PHE A 773 -20.68 -6.91 4.71
C PHE A 773 -19.92 -5.69 5.24
N PHE A 774 -20.39 -5.14 6.35
CA PHE A 774 -19.84 -3.96 7.01
C PHE A 774 -18.97 -4.35 8.19
N HIS A 775 -17.81 -3.72 8.33
CA HIS A 775 -16.86 -4.00 9.40
C HIS A 775 -16.37 -2.74 10.11
N LEU A 776 -15.97 -2.90 11.37
CA LEU A 776 -15.25 -1.92 12.18
C LEU A 776 -14.17 -2.67 12.95
N ILE A 777 -12.91 -2.31 12.74
CA ILE A 777 -11.73 -2.91 13.35
C ILE A 777 -10.96 -1.81 14.09
N ALA A 778 -10.52 -2.10 15.32
CA ALA A 778 -9.58 -1.28 16.07
C ALA A 778 -8.44 -2.15 16.60
N SER A 779 -7.20 -1.78 16.31
CA SER A 779 -6.00 -2.44 16.83
C SER A 779 -5.15 -1.48 17.66
N ILE A 780 -4.42 -2.03 18.64
CA ILE A 780 -3.43 -1.30 19.44
C ILE A 780 -2.30 -2.26 19.82
N ASN A 781 -1.05 -1.86 19.56
CA ASN A 781 0.13 -2.69 19.73
C ASN A 781 1.15 -1.97 20.61
N ILE A 782 1.56 -2.59 21.72
CA ILE A 782 2.49 -2.01 22.71
C ILE A 782 3.42 -3.12 23.22
N GLY A 783 4.74 -2.95 23.05
CA GLY A 783 5.74 -3.78 23.74
C GLY A 783 5.63 -5.30 23.58
N GLY A 784 5.15 -5.80 22.42
CA GLY A 784 4.92 -7.23 22.19
C GLY A 784 3.53 -7.76 22.58
N LEU A 785 2.66 -6.89 23.11
CA LEU A 785 1.23 -7.14 23.31
C LEU A 785 0.44 -6.51 22.16
N GLY A 786 -0.34 -7.32 21.44
CA GLY A 786 -1.23 -6.87 20.37
C GLY A 786 -2.70 -7.10 20.73
N PHE A 787 -3.50 -6.05 20.79
CA PHE A 787 -4.94 -6.14 21.02
C PHE A 787 -5.70 -5.80 19.75
N THR A 788 -6.82 -6.49 19.49
CA THR A 788 -7.66 -6.21 18.33
C THR A 788 -9.14 -6.41 18.67
N PHE A 789 -9.96 -5.41 18.38
CA PHE A 789 -11.42 -5.49 18.40
C PHE A 789 -11.95 -5.48 16.97
N ALA A 790 -12.86 -6.40 16.66
CA ALA A 790 -13.58 -6.44 15.38
C ALA A 790 -15.09 -6.52 15.64
N GLN A 791 -15.86 -5.69 14.95
CA GLN A 791 -17.32 -5.73 14.91
C GLN A 791 -17.78 -5.87 13.46
N ILE A 792 -18.73 -6.78 13.21
CA ILE A 792 -19.23 -7.09 11.88
C ILE A 792 -20.76 -7.04 11.82
N HIS A 793 -21.30 -6.61 10.69
CA HIS A 793 -22.74 -6.58 10.40
C HIS A 793 -22.97 -6.86 8.91
N SER A 794 -23.94 -7.70 8.58
CA SER A 794 -24.22 -8.12 7.20
C SER A 794 -25.61 -7.69 6.74
N SER A 795 -25.74 -7.37 5.46
CA SER A 795 -26.99 -6.87 4.84
C SER A 795 -28.07 -7.93 4.62
N ASP A 796 -27.77 -9.21 4.87
CA ASP A 796 -28.78 -10.28 4.99
C ASP A 796 -29.43 -10.35 6.39
N TRP A 797 -28.92 -9.57 7.36
CA TRP A 797 -29.51 -9.46 8.70
C TRP A 797 -30.53 -8.31 8.74
N GLU A 798 -31.39 -8.29 9.76
CA GLU A 798 -32.28 -7.14 9.97
C GLU A 798 -31.44 -5.88 10.30
N PRO A 799 -31.72 -4.69 9.73
CA PRO A 799 -30.92 -3.47 10.00
C PRO A 799 -30.88 -3.03 11.47
N THR A 800 -31.78 -3.55 12.30
CA THR A 800 -31.85 -3.35 13.76
C THR A 800 -31.12 -4.44 14.55
N ALA A 801 -30.66 -5.52 13.89
CA ALA A 801 -30.01 -6.64 14.54
C ALA A 801 -28.64 -6.22 15.11
N PRO A 802 -28.28 -6.70 16.32
CA PRO A 802 -27.00 -6.36 16.92
C PRO A 802 -25.86 -7.01 16.14
N SER A 803 -24.84 -6.22 15.80
CA SER A 803 -23.58 -6.68 15.21
C SER A 803 -22.90 -7.77 16.06
N LYS A 804 -22.28 -8.74 15.40
CA LYS A 804 -21.36 -9.68 16.07
C LYS A 804 -20.04 -8.99 16.39
N ARG A 805 -19.37 -9.43 17.44
CA ARG A 805 -18.11 -8.84 17.93
C ARG A 805 -17.11 -9.90 18.32
N LEU A 806 -15.84 -9.63 18.04
CA LEU A 806 -14.69 -10.42 18.42
C LEU A 806 -13.64 -9.50 19.07
N PHE A 807 -12.98 -9.98 20.12
CA PHE A 807 -11.82 -9.35 20.72
C PHE A 807 -10.69 -10.38 20.81
N ARG A 808 -9.48 -9.97 20.41
CA ARG A 808 -8.25 -10.76 20.43
C ARG A 808 -7.20 -10.05 21.28
N ALA A 809 -6.47 -10.80 22.09
CA ALA A 809 -5.21 -10.36 22.69
C ALA A 809 -4.11 -11.38 22.32
N LYS A 810 -2.96 -10.90 21.85
CA LYS A 810 -1.80 -11.68 21.41
C LYS A 810 -0.55 -11.30 22.22
N VAL A 811 0.29 -12.28 22.52
CA VAL A 811 1.59 -12.13 23.20
C VAL A 811 2.65 -12.87 22.39
N ASP A 812 3.69 -12.15 21.95
CA ASP A 812 4.88 -12.71 21.29
C ASP A 812 5.81 -13.34 22.34
N LEU A 813 6.15 -14.64 22.21
CA LEU A 813 7.01 -15.34 23.17
C LEU A 813 8.49 -15.41 22.75
N ALA A 814 8.85 -14.96 21.54
CA ALA A 814 10.21 -15.05 21.02
C ALA A 814 11.23 -14.14 21.73
N VAL A 815 10.76 -13.33 22.69
CA VAL A 815 11.54 -12.36 23.48
C VAL A 815 12.25 -13.01 24.69
N LEU A 816 11.91 -14.25 25.06
CA LEU A 816 12.38 -14.92 26.29
C LEU A 816 13.77 -15.57 26.18
N PRO A 817 14.59 -15.58 27.28
CA PRO A 817 15.91 -16.21 27.31
C PRO A 817 15.86 -17.75 27.45
N THR A 818 16.98 -18.42 27.13
CA THR A 818 17.14 -19.87 27.32
C THR A 818 17.54 -20.20 28.77
N ILE A 819 16.99 -21.27 29.35
CA ILE A 819 17.21 -21.65 30.76
C ILE A 819 18.12 -22.88 30.84
N HIS A 820 19.22 -22.78 31.59
CA HIS A 820 20.12 -23.91 31.86
C HIS A 820 19.76 -24.63 33.17
N VAL A 821 19.82 -25.97 33.18
CA VAL A 821 19.56 -26.78 34.38
C VAL A 821 20.64 -27.87 34.54
N ASP A 822 21.32 -27.90 35.69
CA ASP A 822 22.31 -28.94 36.00
C ASP A 822 21.72 -30.35 35.84
N LEU A 823 22.54 -31.30 35.35
CA LEU A 823 22.16 -32.67 34.95
C LEU A 823 21.17 -32.79 33.76
N ILE A 824 20.59 -31.69 33.25
CA ILE A 824 19.57 -31.73 32.18
C ILE A 824 19.96 -30.93 30.92
N GLY A 825 20.69 -29.82 31.07
CA GLY A 825 21.17 -28.97 29.97
C GLY A 825 20.28 -27.75 29.68
N ASP A 826 20.40 -27.19 28.48
CA ASP A 826 19.64 -26.02 28.02
C ASP A 826 18.21 -26.39 27.60
N LEU A 827 17.23 -25.68 28.14
CA LEU A 827 15.81 -25.90 27.87
C LEU A 827 15.22 -24.72 27.06
N LYS A 828 14.80 -25.00 25.82
CA LYS A 828 14.05 -24.06 24.97
C LYS A 828 12.54 -24.31 25.12
N LEU A 829 11.75 -23.24 25.23
CA LEU A 829 10.28 -23.34 25.32
C LEU A 829 9.66 -23.77 23.96
N PRO A 830 8.54 -24.54 23.96
CA PRO A 830 8.01 -25.17 22.74
C PRO A 830 6.84 -24.39 22.09
N LEU A 831 6.80 -23.05 22.19
CA LEU A 831 5.71 -22.19 21.69
C LEU A 831 6.27 -20.86 21.17
N ASP A 832 5.77 -20.38 20.03
CA ASP A 832 6.20 -19.12 19.41
C ASP A 832 5.29 -17.93 19.83
N ASP A 833 3.97 -18.19 19.93
CA ASP A 833 2.91 -17.19 20.13
C ASP A 833 1.84 -17.71 21.10
N MET A 834 1.18 -16.81 21.84
CA MET A 834 -0.02 -17.10 22.65
C MET A 834 -1.15 -16.10 22.37
N TYR A 835 -2.40 -16.58 22.27
CA TYR A 835 -3.57 -15.72 22.11
C TYR A 835 -4.80 -16.09 22.95
N TYR A 836 -5.58 -15.07 23.30
CA TYR A 836 -6.90 -15.14 23.92
C TYR A 836 -7.95 -14.55 22.96
N ILE A 837 -9.11 -15.20 22.85
CA ILE A 837 -10.21 -14.75 21.99
C ILE A 837 -11.51 -14.67 22.79
N TRP A 838 -12.26 -13.57 22.64
CA TRP A 838 -13.62 -13.42 23.14
C TRP A 838 -14.57 -13.10 21.99
N THR A 839 -15.78 -13.66 22.02
CA THR A 839 -16.80 -13.47 20.99
C THR A 839 -18.17 -13.14 21.59
N GLN A 840 -18.93 -12.29 20.90
CA GLN A 840 -20.29 -11.92 21.24
C GLN A 840 -21.18 -11.95 20.00
N ASP A 841 -22.29 -12.66 20.12
CA ASP A 841 -23.45 -12.64 19.24
C ASP A 841 -24.70 -12.51 20.12
N LYS A 842 -25.68 -11.71 19.71
CA LYS A 842 -26.90 -11.42 20.47
C LYS A 842 -28.11 -11.76 19.59
N VAL A 843 -28.57 -13.01 19.67
CA VAL A 843 -29.69 -13.51 18.86
C VAL A 843 -30.95 -12.65 19.07
N PRO A 844 -31.48 -11.95 18.03
CA PRO A 844 -32.78 -11.29 18.10
C PRO A 844 -33.92 -12.33 17.96
N PRO A 845 -35.18 -11.98 18.29
CA PRO A 845 -36.33 -12.88 18.15
C PRO A 845 -36.50 -13.40 16.70
N GLN A 846 -36.97 -14.64 16.53
CA GLN A 846 -36.95 -15.29 15.22
C GLN A 846 -37.83 -14.61 14.16
N PRO A 847 -37.36 -14.52 12.89
CA PRO A 847 -38.18 -14.08 11.77
C PRO A 847 -39.31 -15.08 11.49
N LYS A 848 -40.45 -14.58 10.99
CA LYS A 848 -41.71 -15.36 10.84
C LYS A 848 -41.76 -16.32 9.64
N VAL A 849 -40.68 -17.05 9.35
CA VAL A 849 -40.67 -18.16 8.39
C VAL A 849 -39.79 -19.30 8.92
N PRO A 850 -40.32 -20.54 9.09
CA PRO A 850 -39.52 -21.65 9.59
C PRO A 850 -38.59 -22.20 8.49
N LYS A 851 -37.28 -22.18 8.75
CA LYS A 851 -36.32 -23.12 8.16
C LYS A 851 -35.60 -23.88 9.27
N THR A 852 -35.26 -25.13 8.99
CA THR A 852 -34.77 -26.10 9.97
C THR A 852 -33.30 -25.86 10.32
N ASN A 853 -33.06 -25.09 11.39
CA ASN A 853 -32.04 -25.31 12.43
C ASN A 853 -32.03 -24.10 13.38
N SER A 854 -31.91 -24.32 14.69
CA SER A 854 -31.84 -23.24 15.68
C SER A 854 -30.50 -22.52 15.58
N ARG A 855 -30.48 -21.26 15.12
CA ARG A 855 -29.28 -20.41 15.01
C ARG A 855 -28.64 -20.22 16.40
N GLN A 856 -27.61 -21.01 16.68
CA GLN A 856 -26.84 -20.94 17.92
C GLN A 856 -25.89 -19.73 17.86
N ALA A 857 -25.79 -18.97 18.96
CA ALA A 857 -25.08 -17.70 18.99
C ALA A 857 -23.56 -17.89 18.77
N GLY A 858 -22.98 -17.18 17.79
CA GLY A 858 -21.55 -17.20 17.53
C GLY A 858 -21.14 -16.90 16.09
N PHE A 859 -19.88 -17.16 15.77
CA PHE A 859 -19.30 -17.04 14.44
C PHE A 859 -19.34 -18.40 13.73
N THR A 860 -19.98 -18.43 12.57
CA THR A 860 -19.98 -19.56 11.63
C THR A 860 -18.72 -19.55 10.77
N ARG A 861 -18.50 -20.62 10.00
CA ARG A 861 -17.48 -20.68 8.95
C ARG A 861 -17.57 -19.48 8.02
N GLY A 862 -18.77 -19.15 7.53
CA GLY A 862 -18.99 -17.98 6.67
C GLY A 862 -18.65 -16.64 7.33
N ASP A 863 -18.96 -16.46 8.63
CA ASP A 863 -18.55 -15.24 9.36
C ASP A 863 -17.02 -15.13 9.49
N LEU A 864 -16.31 -16.26 9.69
CA LEU A 864 -14.86 -16.29 9.85
C LEU A 864 -14.10 -16.20 8.53
N ASP A 865 -14.57 -16.87 7.48
CA ASP A 865 -14.00 -16.77 6.14
C ASP A 865 -14.07 -15.32 5.63
N GLN A 866 -15.21 -14.64 5.84
CA GLN A 866 -15.39 -13.21 5.54
C GLN A 866 -14.48 -12.34 6.40
N LEU A 867 -14.43 -12.56 7.72
CA LEU A 867 -13.59 -11.78 8.63
C LEU A 867 -12.10 -11.95 8.31
N ASN A 868 -11.61 -13.15 8.03
CA ASN A 868 -10.22 -13.39 7.63
C ASN A 868 -9.92 -12.75 6.25
N SER A 869 -10.86 -12.78 5.30
CA SER A 869 -10.65 -12.25 3.94
C SER A 869 -10.30 -10.74 3.89
N ILE A 870 -10.80 -9.95 4.85
CA ILE A 870 -10.50 -8.51 4.95
C ILE A 870 -9.20 -8.19 5.72
N LYS A 871 -8.46 -9.23 6.15
CA LYS A 871 -7.21 -9.18 6.93
C LYS A 871 -7.32 -8.20 8.11
N PRO A 872 -8.02 -8.59 9.18
CA PRO A 872 -8.41 -7.69 10.27
C PRO A 872 -7.37 -7.69 11.41
N PHE A 873 -6.28 -8.43 11.25
CA PHE A 873 -5.17 -8.51 12.20
C PHE A 873 -3.86 -8.15 11.50
N GLU A 874 -3.01 -7.42 12.20
CA GLU A 874 -1.68 -7.04 11.70
C GLU A 874 -0.76 -8.26 11.55
N GLY A 875 0.23 -8.14 10.67
CA GLY A 875 1.05 -9.26 10.19
C GLY A 875 0.34 -10.18 9.18
N GLY A 876 -0.99 -10.10 9.06
CA GLY A 876 -1.79 -11.01 8.23
C GLY A 876 -2.19 -12.31 8.94
N ASP A 877 -2.12 -12.34 10.27
CA ASP A 877 -2.68 -13.43 11.10
C ASP A 877 -4.17 -13.70 10.72
N GLU A 878 -4.57 -14.97 10.71
CA GLU A 878 -5.97 -15.39 10.57
C GLU A 878 -6.51 -15.97 11.90
N ILE A 879 -7.84 -16.01 12.08
CA ILE A 879 -8.46 -16.72 13.20
C ILE A 879 -8.39 -18.23 12.92
N LEU A 880 -7.35 -18.87 13.44
CA LEU A 880 -7.16 -20.32 13.35
C LEU A 880 -8.05 -21.06 14.35
N VAL A 881 -9.17 -21.60 13.86
CA VAL A 881 -10.06 -22.49 14.63
C VAL A 881 -9.80 -23.94 14.21
N LYS A 882 -9.75 -24.86 15.18
CA LYS A 882 -9.68 -26.29 14.89
C LYS A 882 -11.02 -26.77 14.32
N ASP A 883 -11.09 -26.91 13.00
CA ASP A 883 -12.20 -27.56 12.31
C ASP A 883 -12.35 -29.02 12.80
N LYS A 884 -13.61 -29.45 12.93
CA LYS A 884 -14.05 -30.77 13.40
C LYS A 884 -15.15 -31.36 12.50
N PHE A 885 -15.58 -30.65 11.46
CA PHE A 885 -16.69 -31.02 10.61
C PHE A 885 -16.21 -31.87 9.42
N LYS A 886 -16.86 -33.02 9.18
CA LYS A 886 -16.51 -33.94 8.07
C LYS A 886 -16.90 -33.36 6.68
N THR A 887 -17.81 -32.41 6.66
CA THR A 887 -18.30 -31.62 5.53
C THR A 887 -18.10 -30.15 5.87
N HIS A 888 -17.77 -29.29 4.90
CA HIS A 888 -17.47 -27.89 5.16
C HIS A 888 -18.61 -27.00 4.66
N ASP A 889 -19.57 -26.71 5.54
CA ASP A 889 -20.70 -25.81 5.26
C ASP A 889 -20.37 -24.40 5.78
N LEU A 890 -20.78 -23.36 5.06
CA LEU A 890 -20.66 -21.97 5.50
C LEU A 890 -21.47 -21.71 6.78
N ALA A 891 -22.53 -22.48 7.04
CA ALA A 891 -23.36 -22.41 8.24
C ALA A 891 -22.76 -23.14 9.47
N ASP A 892 -21.66 -23.88 9.34
CA ASP A 892 -21.03 -24.60 10.46
C ASP A 892 -20.62 -23.62 11.58
N LEU A 893 -21.02 -23.87 12.84
CA LEU A 893 -20.62 -23.04 13.97
C LEU A 893 -19.16 -23.31 14.36
N MET A 894 -18.28 -22.33 14.16
CA MET A 894 -16.85 -22.44 14.46
C MET A 894 -16.50 -21.94 15.87
N LEU A 895 -17.03 -20.79 16.27
CA LEU A 895 -16.87 -20.21 17.61
C LEU A 895 -18.23 -19.80 18.17
N ALA A 896 -18.75 -20.55 19.14
CA ALA A 896 -19.91 -20.13 19.93
C ALA A 896 -19.58 -18.87 20.76
N ALA A 897 -20.56 -18.02 21.05
CA ALA A 897 -20.37 -16.80 21.83
C ALA A 897 -19.82 -17.10 23.25
N GLY A 898 -18.62 -16.62 23.55
CA GLY A 898 -17.90 -16.90 24.80
C GLY A 898 -16.42 -16.48 24.77
N SER A 899 -15.69 -16.86 25.83
CA SER A 899 -14.24 -16.72 25.95
C SER A 899 -13.53 -18.04 25.57
N TYR A 900 -12.37 -17.92 24.94
CA TYR A 900 -11.51 -19.02 24.50
C TYR A 900 -10.06 -18.74 24.91
N ASP A 901 -9.50 -19.65 25.71
CA ASP A 901 -8.16 -19.53 26.29
C ASP A 901 -7.11 -20.28 25.45
N PHE A 902 -5.99 -19.62 25.19
CA PHE A 902 -4.67 -20.17 24.83
C PHE A 902 -4.64 -21.39 23.89
N ASN A 903 -4.91 -21.15 22.61
CA ASN A 903 -4.17 -21.87 21.57
C ASN A 903 -2.75 -21.28 21.46
N GLY A 904 -1.79 -22.12 21.08
CA GLY A 904 -0.46 -21.69 20.65
C GLY A 904 -0.16 -22.21 19.24
N SER A 905 0.63 -21.46 18.48
CA SER A 905 1.15 -21.85 17.17
C SER A 905 2.66 -22.09 17.22
N SER A 906 3.12 -23.01 16.37
CA SER A 906 4.53 -23.31 16.14
C SER A 906 4.81 -23.29 14.65
N THR A 907 5.83 -22.55 14.22
CA THR A 907 6.12 -22.31 12.79
C THR A 907 6.87 -23.45 12.10
N GLU A 908 7.47 -24.39 12.84
CA GLU A 908 8.18 -25.56 12.30
C GLU A 908 7.36 -26.86 12.46
N ALA A 909 6.53 -27.19 11.48
CA ALA A 909 5.77 -28.45 11.45
C ALA A 909 5.45 -29.02 10.04
N ASP A 910 6.10 -28.53 8.99
CA ASP A 910 5.88 -28.97 7.59
C ASP A 910 7.00 -29.92 7.09
N GLU A 911 7.18 -31.08 7.74
CA GLU A 911 7.67 -32.29 7.06
C GLU A 911 7.37 -33.59 7.84
N TYR A 912 7.20 -34.68 7.09
CA TYR A 912 7.02 -36.07 7.55
C TYR A 912 5.77 -36.39 8.42
N GLY A 913 4.71 -36.89 7.78
CA GLY A 913 3.52 -37.40 8.47
C GLY A 913 3.36 -38.92 8.40
N ASP A 914 2.57 -39.48 9.31
CA ASP A 914 1.64 -40.58 9.01
C ASP A 914 0.41 -40.49 9.94
N SER A 915 -0.61 -41.27 9.63
CA SER A 915 -1.97 -41.19 10.11
C SER A 915 -2.26 -42.11 11.31
N VAL A 916 -3.11 -41.64 12.23
CA VAL A 916 -3.97 -42.50 13.05
C VAL A 916 -5.36 -41.86 13.12
N ALA A 917 -6.38 -42.59 12.67
CA ALA A 917 -7.76 -42.14 12.73
C ALA A 917 -8.44 -42.54 14.05
N SER A 918 -9.39 -41.72 14.51
CA SER A 918 -10.42 -42.15 15.46
C SER A 918 -11.77 -41.57 15.02
N GLY A 919 -12.65 -42.45 14.54
CA GLY A 919 -13.95 -42.06 13.99
C GLY A 919 -15.00 -41.90 15.07
N GLY A 920 -15.64 -40.73 15.14
CA GLY A 920 -16.89 -40.56 15.86
C GLY A 920 -18.10 -41.02 15.03
N ASN A 921 -18.99 -41.79 15.66
CA ASN A 921 -20.38 -42.00 15.24
C ASN A 921 -21.31 -41.63 16.41
N THR A 922 -22.04 -40.53 16.26
CA THR A 922 -23.21 -40.19 17.08
C THR A 922 -24.42 -41.03 16.64
N PRO A 923 -25.49 -41.06 17.43
CA PRO A 923 -26.74 -40.55 16.86
C PRO A 923 -27.52 -39.61 17.79
N SER A 924 -28.13 -38.58 17.20
CA SER A 924 -29.39 -37.99 17.67
C SER A 924 -30.56 -38.89 17.21
N ASN A 925 -31.83 -38.77 17.60
CA ASN A 925 -32.60 -37.80 18.41
C ASN A 925 -33.75 -38.65 19.07
N THR A 926 -34.77 -38.22 19.83
CA THR A 926 -35.64 -37.03 19.85
C THR A 926 -36.59 -37.18 21.06
N GLY A 927 -37.20 -36.09 21.57
CA GLY A 927 -38.50 -36.20 22.28
C GLY A 927 -38.58 -35.58 23.69
N ALA A 928 -39.27 -34.44 23.74
CA ALA A 928 -40.21 -33.88 24.75
C ALA A 928 -40.41 -34.57 26.12
N ASP A 929 -40.83 -33.86 27.19
CA ASP A 929 -41.57 -32.58 27.19
C ASP A 929 -41.28 -31.67 28.42
N ASP A 930 -41.91 -30.49 28.44
CA ASP A 930 -41.69 -29.40 29.41
C ASP A 930 -41.84 -29.75 30.91
N ASN A 931 -40.94 -29.18 31.73
CA ASN A 931 -41.33 -28.24 32.81
C ASN A 931 -40.13 -27.50 33.43
N LYS A 932 -40.33 -26.22 33.79
CA LYS A 932 -39.29 -25.31 34.33
C LYS A 932 -39.60 -24.88 35.77
N PRO A 933 -38.63 -25.05 36.70
CA PRO A 933 -38.39 -24.03 37.74
C PRO A 933 -37.07 -23.25 37.55
N GLU A 934 -36.80 -22.33 38.48
CA GLU A 934 -35.84 -21.21 38.32
C GLU A 934 -34.36 -21.54 38.64
N SER A 935 -33.45 -20.70 38.13
CA SER A 935 -32.04 -20.70 38.49
C SER A 935 -31.78 -19.95 39.82
N PRO A 936 -30.96 -20.48 40.74
CA PRO A 936 -30.44 -19.71 41.88
C PRO A 936 -29.53 -18.55 41.44
N ALA A 937 -29.49 -17.48 42.23
CA ALA A 937 -28.78 -16.25 41.87
C ALA A 937 -27.24 -16.36 41.94
N ARG A 938 -26.56 -15.63 41.06
CA ARG A 938 -25.10 -15.49 41.02
C ARG A 938 -24.58 -14.68 42.22
N GLN A 939 -24.21 -15.34 43.30
CA GLN A 939 -23.57 -14.67 44.44
C GLN A 939 -22.20 -14.09 44.06
N LYS A 940 -21.95 -12.85 44.48
CA LYS A 940 -20.76 -12.07 44.12
C LYS A 940 -19.67 -12.27 45.17
N VAL A 941 -18.82 -13.28 45.00
CA VAL A 941 -17.68 -13.53 45.91
C VAL A 941 -16.58 -12.50 45.65
N THR A 942 -16.55 -11.43 46.45
CA THR A 942 -15.44 -10.48 46.50
C THR A 942 -14.36 -11.02 47.45
N GLY A 943 -13.29 -11.61 46.91
CA GLY A 943 -12.16 -12.10 47.69
C GLY A 943 -10.90 -12.23 46.85
N ALA A 944 -9.83 -11.53 47.21
CA ALA A 944 -8.60 -11.44 46.42
C ALA A 944 -7.66 -12.64 46.67
N ASN A 945 -7.87 -13.74 45.95
CA ASN A 945 -6.84 -14.75 45.66
C ASN A 945 -7.16 -15.40 44.31
N ASN A 946 -6.28 -15.23 43.32
CA ASN A 946 -6.47 -15.85 42.00
C ASN A 946 -6.33 -17.38 42.09
N PRO A 947 -7.22 -18.17 41.44
CA PRO A 947 -6.97 -19.58 41.22
C PRO A 947 -5.78 -19.75 40.27
N SER A 948 -5.02 -20.83 40.44
CA SER A 948 -3.98 -21.24 39.48
C SER A 948 -4.63 -21.79 38.21
N ALA A 949 -4.24 -21.30 37.04
CA ALA A 949 -4.66 -21.89 35.77
C ALA A 949 -3.83 -23.15 35.51
N HIS A 950 -4.47 -24.27 35.15
CA HIS A 950 -3.80 -25.53 34.81
C HIS A 950 -4.21 -25.96 33.41
N ALA A 951 -3.22 -26.25 32.55
CA ALA A 951 -3.40 -26.73 31.20
C ALA A 951 -2.86 -28.16 31.05
N PRO A 952 -3.57 -29.08 30.37
CA PRO A 952 -3.08 -30.43 30.15
C PRO A 952 -1.95 -30.44 29.11
N LEU A 953 -0.77 -30.92 29.50
CA LEU A 953 0.40 -31.08 28.63
C LEU A 953 0.87 -32.53 28.67
N LYS A 954 0.20 -33.39 27.91
CA LYS A 954 0.50 -34.82 27.83
C LYS A 954 1.76 -35.08 26.99
N LYS A 955 2.94 -34.93 27.60
CA LYS A 955 4.24 -35.15 26.94
C LYS A 955 5.04 -36.22 27.67
N LYS A 956 5.37 -37.32 26.99
CA LYS A 956 6.17 -38.44 27.52
C LYS A 956 7.53 -38.51 26.82
N ALA A 957 8.59 -38.66 27.60
CA ALA A 957 9.98 -38.72 27.14
C ALA A 957 10.73 -39.79 27.94
N GLY A 958 10.86 -41.00 27.36
CA GLY A 958 11.41 -42.15 28.07
C GLY A 958 10.55 -42.54 29.29
N PRO A 959 11.14 -42.77 30.47
CA PRO A 959 10.40 -43.10 31.69
C PRO A 959 9.64 -41.91 32.30
N LEU A 960 9.95 -40.68 31.90
CA LEU A 960 9.31 -39.46 32.42
C LEU A 960 8.06 -39.11 31.60
N SER A 961 6.96 -38.81 32.27
CA SER A 961 5.78 -38.19 31.64
C SER A 961 5.26 -37.01 32.45
N VAL A 962 5.05 -35.88 31.78
CA VAL A 962 4.31 -34.73 32.29
C VAL A 962 2.84 -34.87 31.87
N SER A 963 1.93 -34.53 32.78
CA SER A 963 0.48 -34.59 32.54
C SER A 963 -0.17 -33.20 32.42
N ASN A 964 0.21 -32.28 33.30
CA ASN A 964 -0.30 -30.90 33.34
C ASN A 964 0.84 -29.91 33.59
N VAL A 965 0.68 -28.69 33.07
CA VAL A 965 1.45 -27.52 33.48
C VAL A 965 0.48 -26.46 34.00
N GLY A 966 0.74 -25.95 35.20
CA GLY A 966 -0.03 -24.85 35.78
C GLY A 966 0.80 -23.58 35.94
N LEU A 967 0.15 -22.42 35.88
CA LEU A 967 0.75 -21.12 36.17
C LEU A 967 0.04 -20.45 37.34
N LYS A 968 0.83 -19.91 38.28
CA LYS A 968 0.35 -19.25 39.49
C LYS A 968 1.24 -18.07 39.84
N TYR A 969 0.77 -16.86 39.54
CA TYR A 969 1.45 -15.62 39.94
C TYR A 969 1.01 -15.17 41.34
N LYS A 970 1.95 -14.98 42.28
CA LYS A 970 1.69 -14.38 43.59
C LYS A 970 2.96 -13.70 44.14
N GLY A 971 2.84 -12.43 44.55
CA GLY A 971 3.92 -11.70 45.23
C GLY A 971 5.21 -11.61 44.41
N LYS A 972 5.12 -11.07 43.18
CA LYS A 972 6.20 -10.99 42.18
C LYS A 972 6.76 -12.33 41.66
N THR A 973 6.32 -13.46 42.20
CA THR A 973 6.77 -14.79 41.78
C THR A 973 5.73 -15.43 40.85
N LEU A 974 6.14 -15.86 39.66
CA LEU A 974 5.39 -16.72 38.74
C LEU A 974 5.81 -18.17 38.95
N SER A 975 4.98 -18.94 39.69
CA SER A 975 5.19 -20.38 39.87
C SER A 975 4.67 -21.15 38.66
N VAL A 976 5.54 -21.90 37.99
CA VAL A 976 5.20 -22.98 37.06
C VAL A 976 5.03 -24.26 37.86
N ILE A 977 3.85 -24.86 37.84
CA ILE A 977 3.49 -26.09 38.56
C ILE A 977 3.52 -27.25 37.56
N LEU A 978 4.13 -28.38 37.92
CA LEU A 978 4.29 -29.53 37.02
C LEU A 978 3.79 -30.82 37.69
N ASP A 979 2.83 -31.50 37.04
CA ASP A 979 2.42 -32.86 37.41
C ASP A 979 3.25 -33.88 36.61
N ALA A 980 4.19 -34.57 37.29
CA ALA A 980 5.16 -35.46 36.66
C ALA A 980 5.23 -36.86 37.31
N ASN A 981 5.14 -37.90 36.48
CA ASN A 981 5.26 -39.31 36.83
C ASN A 981 6.52 -39.92 36.21
N PHE A 982 7.10 -40.91 36.89
CA PHE A 982 8.27 -41.66 36.46
C PHE A 982 8.00 -43.18 36.55
N ASP A 983 7.89 -43.82 35.38
CA ASP A 983 7.53 -45.24 35.26
C ASP A 983 8.79 -46.10 35.04
N LEU A 984 9.02 -47.11 35.89
CA LEU A 984 10.18 -48.00 35.80
C LEU A 984 9.78 -49.49 35.89
N GLY A 985 9.02 -49.95 34.90
CA GLY A 985 8.52 -51.34 34.83
C GLY A 985 7.34 -51.56 35.80
N PRO A 986 7.39 -52.55 36.71
CA PRO A 986 6.31 -52.80 37.68
C PRO A 986 6.32 -51.80 38.86
N LEU A 987 7.14 -50.75 38.79
CA LEU A 987 7.33 -49.75 39.84
C LEU A 987 7.05 -48.35 39.27
N ALA A 988 6.10 -47.64 39.88
CA ALA A 988 5.72 -46.28 39.48
C ALA A 988 5.98 -45.28 40.63
N PHE A 989 6.51 -44.11 40.29
CA PHE A 989 6.70 -42.98 41.21
C PHE A 989 5.99 -41.74 40.67
N ALA A 990 5.36 -40.96 41.57
CA ALA A 990 4.78 -39.67 41.21
C ALA A 990 5.17 -38.57 42.22
N LEU A 991 5.54 -37.40 41.69
CA LEU A 991 5.83 -36.20 42.47
C LEU A 991 4.55 -35.36 42.61
N LEU A 992 4.10 -35.12 43.84
CA LEU A 992 2.89 -34.37 44.11
C LEU A 992 3.23 -32.89 44.31
N GLY A 993 2.74 -32.02 43.42
CA GLY A 993 2.84 -30.56 43.56
C GLY A 993 4.24 -29.99 43.37
N PHE A 994 5.02 -30.50 42.41
CA PHE A 994 6.32 -29.92 42.05
C PHE A 994 6.15 -28.53 41.43
N ARG A 995 7.02 -27.57 41.78
CA ARG A 995 6.96 -26.17 41.30
C ARG A 995 8.35 -25.63 40.95
N ILE A 996 8.38 -24.74 39.97
CA ILE A 996 9.50 -23.89 39.56
C ILE A 996 9.04 -22.43 39.74
N ASP A 997 9.76 -21.63 40.52
CA ASP A 997 9.36 -20.28 40.92
C ASP A 997 10.22 -19.22 40.20
N LEU A 998 9.60 -18.31 39.44
CA LEU A 998 10.28 -17.26 38.64
C LEU A 998 10.04 -15.86 39.23
N GLU A 999 11.07 -15.12 39.60
CA GLU A 999 10.93 -13.76 40.18
C GLU A 999 10.97 -12.67 39.09
N ILE A 1000 9.86 -11.94 38.90
CA ILE A 1000 9.68 -10.94 37.83
C ILE A 1000 9.51 -9.54 38.45
N ASN A 1001 10.26 -8.55 37.95
CA ASN A 1001 10.26 -7.18 38.49
C ASN A 1001 9.70 -6.11 37.54
N THR A 1002 9.98 -6.17 36.25
CA THR A 1002 9.37 -5.31 35.20
C THR A 1002 9.07 -6.15 33.94
N LEU A 1003 8.35 -5.58 32.96
CA LEU A 1003 8.00 -6.28 31.70
C LEU A 1003 9.14 -6.26 30.66
N ASP A 1004 10.06 -5.32 30.84
CA ASP A 1004 11.25 -5.04 30.04
C ASP A 1004 12.48 -5.87 30.46
N THR A 1005 12.52 -6.38 31.70
CA THR A 1005 13.66 -7.17 32.25
C THR A 1005 13.54 -8.68 32.05
N LEU A 1006 12.78 -9.15 31.04
CA LEU A 1006 12.53 -10.57 30.76
C LEU A 1006 13.80 -11.42 30.53
N LYS A 1007 14.97 -10.81 30.30
CA LYS A 1007 16.24 -11.49 30.02
C LYS A 1007 17.00 -11.96 31.27
N ASP A 1008 16.73 -11.39 32.46
CA ASP A 1008 17.53 -11.59 33.69
C ASP A 1008 16.71 -12.13 34.89
N ILE A 1009 15.87 -13.14 34.65
CA ILE A 1009 14.94 -13.71 35.64
C ILE A 1009 15.64 -14.71 36.60
N LYS A 1010 15.30 -14.66 37.89
CA LYS A 1010 15.75 -15.65 38.91
C LYS A 1010 14.79 -16.82 39.07
N VAL A 1011 15.31 -18.00 39.44
CA VAL A 1011 14.59 -19.29 39.46
C VAL A 1011 14.75 -20.04 40.81
N GLY A 1012 13.68 -20.69 41.30
CA GLY A 1012 13.66 -21.56 42.50
C GLY A 1012 12.76 -22.81 42.35
N PHE A 1013 12.69 -23.70 43.37
CA PHE A 1013 12.00 -25.01 43.27
C PHE A 1013 11.29 -25.48 44.56
N ASN A 1014 10.20 -26.27 44.47
CA ASN A 1014 9.40 -26.75 45.64
C ASN A 1014 8.61 -28.08 45.36
N LEU A 1015 8.13 -28.80 46.40
CA LEU A 1015 7.41 -30.09 46.31
C LEU A 1015 6.48 -30.35 47.54
N ASP A 1016 5.25 -30.88 47.34
CA ASP A 1016 4.26 -31.11 48.42
C ASP A 1016 4.20 -32.56 48.95
N GLY A 1017 4.51 -33.58 48.13
CA GLY A 1017 4.43 -34.99 48.55
C GLY A 1017 4.90 -36.00 47.50
N HIS A 1018 4.77 -37.30 47.82
CA HIS A 1018 5.14 -38.39 46.90
C HIS A 1018 4.23 -39.61 47.06
N SER A 1019 4.22 -40.45 46.03
CA SER A 1019 3.58 -41.77 46.08
C SER A 1019 4.39 -42.81 45.31
N ALA A 1020 4.22 -44.06 45.68
CA ALA A 1020 4.85 -45.21 45.03
C ALA A 1020 3.87 -46.39 44.95
N ALA A 1021 3.91 -47.10 43.83
CA ALA A 1021 3.12 -48.31 43.64
C ALA A 1021 3.98 -49.42 43.01
N PHE A 1022 3.74 -50.65 43.45
CA PHE A 1022 4.30 -51.88 42.90
C PHE A 1022 3.17 -52.84 42.55
N ASP A 1023 3.09 -53.25 41.29
CA ASP A 1023 2.09 -54.19 40.81
C ASP A 1023 2.76 -55.37 40.08
N LYS A 1024 2.55 -56.57 40.61
CA LYS A 1024 2.93 -57.83 39.97
C LYS A 1024 2.12 -59.00 40.58
N PRO A 1025 1.04 -59.46 39.93
CA PRO A 1025 0.22 -60.57 40.41
C PRO A 1025 1.04 -61.80 40.87
N PRO A 1026 0.72 -62.40 42.03
CA PRO A 1026 -0.48 -62.19 42.85
C PRO A 1026 -0.40 -61.03 43.86
N LEU A 1027 0.65 -60.19 43.84
CA LEU A 1027 0.90 -59.14 44.83
C LEU A 1027 0.77 -57.72 44.22
N ALA A 1028 -0.05 -56.89 44.85
CA ALA A 1028 -0.11 -55.45 44.59
C ALA A 1028 0.05 -54.64 45.88
N ILE A 1029 0.84 -53.56 45.83
CA ILE A 1029 1.08 -52.64 46.95
C ILE A 1029 1.06 -51.20 46.43
N ALA A 1030 0.19 -50.35 46.97
CA ALA A 1030 0.14 -48.92 46.64
C ALA A 1030 0.18 -48.07 47.91
N GLY A 1031 1.01 -47.03 47.93
CA GLY A 1031 1.21 -46.16 49.09
C GLY A 1031 1.36 -44.68 48.72
N ILE A 1032 0.71 -43.81 49.50
CA ILE A 1032 0.80 -42.35 49.38
C ILE A 1032 1.18 -41.72 50.73
N ILE A 1033 2.06 -40.71 50.68
CA ILE A 1033 2.34 -39.83 51.83
C ILE A 1033 2.30 -38.37 51.36
N ARG A 1034 1.38 -37.60 51.93
CA ARG A 1034 1.18 -36.17 51.64
C ARG A 1034 1.35 -35.33 52.89
N ARG A 1035 2.04 -34.20 52.74
CA ARG A 1035 2.07 -33.10 53.72
C ARG A 1035 1.27 -31.94 53.16
N GLY A 1036 0.51 -31.25 54.01
CA GLY A 1036 -0.26 -30.08 53.62
C GLY A 1036 -0.22 -28.97 54.66
N ASN A 1037 -0.39 -27.74 54.20
CA ASN A 1037 -0.59 -26.54 55.03
C ASN A 1037 -1.60 -25.63 54.34
N ALA A 1038 -2.89 -25.89 54.56
CA ALA A 1038 -4.01 -25.22 53.89
C ALA A 1038 -5.08 -24.82 54.92
N GLY A 1039 -5.71 -23.65 54.77
CA GLY A 1039 -6.83 -23.22 55.62
C GLY A 1039 -6.54 -23.10 57.13
N GLY A 1040 -5.27 -22.93 57.52
CA GLY A 1040 -4.84 -22.99 58.94
C GLY A 1040 -4.64 -24.40 59.48
N ILE A 1041 -4.69 -25.43 58.63
CA ILE A 1041 -4.53 -26.84 58.97
C ILE A 1041 -3.17 -27.33 58.46
N GLN A 1042 -2.27 -27.68 59.39
CA GLN A 1042 -1.08 -28.45 59.05
C GLN A 1042 -1.40 -29.94 59.19
N TYR A 1043 -1.34 -30.68 58.08
CA TYR A 1043 -1.74 -32.09 58.05
C TYR A 1043 -0.70 -33.02 57.42
N TYR A 1044 -0.76 -34.26 57.86
CA TYR A 1044 -0.14 -35.42 57.25
C TYR A 1044 -1.27 -36.42 56.96
N ALA A 1045 -1.34 -36.88 55.71
CA ALA A 1045 -2.31 -37.86 55.28
C ALA A 1045 -1.59 -38.98 54.52
N GLY A 1046 -2.06 -40.21 54.72
CA GLY A 1046 -1.45 -41.38 54.11
C GLY A 1046 -2.43 -42.52 53.95
N GLY A 1047 -2.16 -43.36 52.97
CA GLY A 1047 -2.99 -44.51 52.63
C GLY A 1047 -2.13 -45.65 52.12
N LEU A 1048 -2.57 -46.88 52.39
CA LEU A 1048 -1.94 -48.13 52.00
C LEU A 1048 -3.02 -49.09 51.48
N ILE A 1049 -2.77 -49.66 50.31
CA ILE A 1049 -3.48 -50.82 49.78
C ILE A 1049 -2.48 -51.97 49.66
N PHE A 1050 -2.86 -53.13 50.17
CA PHE A 1050 -2.10 -54.37 50.09
C PHE A 1050 -3.04 -55.50 49.66
N SER A 1051 -2.80 -56.09 48.50
CA SER A 1051 -3.64 -57.15 47.95
C SER A 1051 -2.81 -58.39 47.63
N TYR A 1052 -3.30 -59.54 48.09
CA TYR A 1052 -2.74 -60.87 47.85
C TYR A 1052 -3.90 -61.85 47.61
N ILE A 1053 -4.17 -62.14 46.33
CA ILE A 1053 -5.40 -62.79 45.84
C ILE A 1053 -5.75 -64.05 46.67
N PRO A 1054 -6.98 -64.18 47.24
CA PRO A 1054 -8.16 -63.32 47.06
C PRO A 1054 -8.33 -62.22 48.13
N TYR A 1055 -7.38 -62.03 49.05
CA TYR A 1055 -7.51 -61.08 50.16
C TYR A 1055 -7.03 -59.68 49.77
N GLN A 1056 -7.81 -58.67 50.15
CA GLN A 1056 -7.49 -57.25 49.98
C GLN A 1056 -7.58 -56.54 51.33
N PHE A 1057 -6.48 -55.91 51.74
CA PHE A 1057 -6.41 -55.04 52.91
C PHE A 1057 -6.21 -53.60 52.48
N MET A 1058 -7.04 -52.71 53.04
CA MET A 1058 -6.93 -51.27 52.85
C MET A 1058 -6.91 -50.57 54.19
N ALA A 1059 -6.06 -49.55 54.33
CA ALA A 1059 -6.14 -48.59 55.41
C ALA A 1059 -5.79 -47.19 54.92
N ALA A 1060 -6.49 -46.18 55.43
CA ALA A 1060 -6.08 -44.79 55.30
C ALA A 1060 -6.22 -44.06 56.63
N GLY A 1061 -5.37 -43.05 56.82
CA GLY A 1061 -5.34 -42.25 58.02
C GLY A 1061 -4.95 -40.80 57.76
N PHE A 1062 -5.48 -39.93 58.61
CA PHE A 1062 -5.22 -38.50 58.61
C PHE A 1062 -4.81 -38.06 60.02
N TYR A 1063 -3.84 -37.16 60.10
CA TYR A 1063 -3.48 -36.46 61.32
C TYR A 1063 -3.23 -34.98 61.00
N GLY A 1064 -4.03 -34.10 61.60
CA GLY A 1064 -3.97 -32.66 61.37
C GLY A 1064 -4.06 -31.85 62.65
N LYS A 1065 -3.34 -30.72 62.67
CA LYS A 1065 -3.50 -29.67 63.69
C LYS A 1065 -4.21 -28.49 63.04
N VAL A 1066 -5.38 -28.15 63.58
CA VAL A 1066 -6.20 -27.01 63.13
C VAL A 1066 -5.87 -25.82 64.02
N SER A 1067 -5.34 -24.76 63.40
CA SER A 1067 -5.03 -23.48 64.04
C SER A 1067 -5.76 -22.37 63.27
N LYS A 1068 -7.01 -22.10 63.64
CA LYS A 1068 -7.81 -20.99 63.10
C LYS A 1068 -7.74 -19.78 64.02
N GLU A 1069 -7.75 -18.59 63.42
CA GLU A 1069 -7.71 -17.32 64.13
C GLU A 1069 -9.01 -17.13 64.93
N GLY A 1070 -8.89 -17.00 66.26
CA GLY A 1070 -10.03 -16.87 67.19
C GLY A 1070 -10.53 -18.18 67.84
N GLU A 1071 -10.06 -19.35 67.39
CA GLU A 1071 -10.41 -20.65 68.01
C GLU A 1071 -9.23 -21.25 68.81
N ALA A 1072 -9.54 -22.06 69.83
CA ALA A 1072 -8.52 -22.84 70.52
C ALA A 1072 -8.03 -23.99 69.59
N PRO A 1073 -6.71 -24.14 69.36
CA PRO A 1073 -6.21 -25.09 68.38
C PRO A 1073 -6.47 -26.54 68.80
N PHE A 1074 -6.99 -27.34 67.88
CA PHE A 1074 -7.36 -28.73 68.13
C PHE A 1074 -6.62 -29.69 67.19
N THR A 1075 -6.45 -30.93 67.66
CA THR A 1075 -5.88 -32.02 66.86
C THR A 1075 -7.01 -32.91 66.37
N SER A 1076 -7.02 -33.17 65.07
CA SER A 1076 -7.98 -34.02 64.37
C SER A 1076 -7.27 -35.23 63.79
N ALA A 1077 -7.91 -36.39 63.91
CA ALA A 1077 -7.42 -37.62 63.30
C ALA A 1077 -8.59 -38.52 62.88
N PHE A 1078 -8.39 -39.30 61.83
CA PHE A 1078 -9.22 -40.48 61.59
C PHE A 1078 -8.35 -41.64 61.11
N VAL A 1079 -8.84 -42.86 61.31
CA VAL A 1079 -8.35 -44.08 60.68
C VAL A 1079 -9.56 -44.87 60.22
N PHE A 1080 -9.50 -45.41 59.01
CA PHE A 1080 -10.37 -46.50 58.60
C PHE A 1080 -9.55 -47.66 58.04
N ALA A 1081 -10.08 -48.87 58.15
CA ALA A 1081 -9.56 -50.06 57.50
C ALA A 1081 -10.71 -50.91 56.93
N LYS A 1082 -10.45 -51.59 55.81
CA LYS A 1082 -11.33 -52.58 55.21
C LYS A 1082 -10.52 -53.83 54.87
N LEU A 1083 -11.08 -54.99 55.17
CA LEU A 1083 -10.54 -56.30 54.82
C LEU A 1083 -11.60 -57.06 54.05
N ASP A 1084 -11.34 -57.33 52.78
CA ASP A 1084 -12.21 -58.12 51.89
C ASP A 1084 -11.56 -59.48 51.56
N GLY A 1085 -12.40 -60.52 51.44
CA GLY A 1085 -12.01 -61.90 51.18
C GLY A 1085 -12.82 -62.89 52.05
N PRO A 1086 -12.79 -64.21 51.79
CA PRO A 1086 -13.60 -65.16 52.55
C PRO A 1086 -13.14 -65.25 54.02
N LEU A 1087 -14.00 -64.84 54.97
CA LEU A 1087 -13.67 -64.80 56.40
C LEU A 1087 -14.37 -65.92 57.19
N VAL A 1088 -15.70 -66.05 57.07
CA VAL A 1088 -16.51 -67.02 57.84
C VAL A 1088 -17.67 -67.53 56.97
N SER A 1089 -17.88 -68.84 56.89
CA SER A 1089 -19.07 -69.41 56.23
C SER A 1089 -20.11 -69.86 57.24
N LEU A 1090 -21.38 -69.53 56.98
CA LEU A 1090 -22.56 -69.98 57.73
C LEU A 1090 -23.44 -70.94 56.91
N GLY A 1091 -22.92 -71.42 55.77
CA GLY A 1091 -23.56 -72.42 54.90
C GLY A 1091 -24.69 -71.91 54.01
N PHE A 1092 -25.52 -70.97 54.49
CA PHE A 1092 -26.50 -70.23 53.68
C PHE A 1092 -26.06 -68.80 53.34
N ALA A 1093 -25.06 -68.28 54.06
CA ALA A 1093 -24.44 -66.99 53.81
C ALA A 1093 -22.99 -66.98 54.34
N ASP A 1094 -22.11 -66.24 53.68
CA ASP A 1094 -20.70 -66.13 54.04
C ASP A 1094 -20.38 -64.67 54.39
N ILE A 1095 -19.64 -64.44 55.48
CA ILE A 1095 -19.07 -63.13 55.81
C ILE A 1095 -17.78 -62.99 55.01
N THR A 1096 -17.75 -62.03 54.08
CA THR A 1096 -16.70 -61.86 53.06
C THR A 1096 -16.04 -60.49 53.09
N GLY A 1097 -16.36 -59.67 54.09
CA GLY A 1097 -15.65 -58.42 54.36
C GLY A 1097 -15.96 -57.83 55.74
N LEU A 1098 -14.99 -57.08 56.27
CA LEU A 1098 -15.10 -56.31 57.51
C LEU A 1098 -14.58 -54.88 57.28
N THR A 1099 -15.41 -53.89 57.59
CA THR A 1099 -15.03 -52.47 57.59
C THR A 1099 -15.04 -51.95 59.03
N GLY A 1100 -14.02 -51.17 59.41
CA GLY A 1100 -13.99 -50.45 60.68
C GLY A 1100 -13.37 -49.07 60.52
N GLY A 1101 -13.90 -48.07 61.23
CA GLY A 1101 -13.34 -46.72 61.22
C GLY A 1101 -13.69 -45.90 62.45
N PHE A 1102 -12.84 -44.93 62.76
CA PHE A 1102 -13.01 -44.00 63.87
C PHE A 1102 -12.43 -42.63 63.55
N GLY A 1103 -13.15 -41.57 63.93
CA GLY A 1103 -12.74 -40.18 63.81
C GLY A 1103 -12.77 -39.44 65.16
N TYR A 1104 -11.71 -38.67 65.42
CA TYR A 1104 -11.51 -37.84 66.60
C TYR A 1104 -11.33 -36.37 66.20
N ASN A 1105 -12.19 -35.48 66.71
CA ASN A 1105 -12.38 -34.12 66.19
C ASN A 1105 -12.51 -34.11 64.66
N MET A 1106 -13.34 -35.01 64.13
CA MET A 1106 -13.57 -35.21 62.71
C MET A 1106 -15.06 -35.40 62.48
N LEU A 1107 -15.62 -34.71 61.49
CA LEU A 1107 -16.96 -34.95 60.97
C LEU A 1107 -16.89 -36.06 59.92
N ALA A 1108 -17.78 -37.04 59.98
CA ALA A 1108 -18.09 -37.90 58.85
C ALA A 1108 -19.25 -37.29 58.06
N ARG A 1109 -19.01 -37.00 56.79
CA ARG A 1109 -20.09 -36.61 55.87
C ARG A 1109 -20.93 -37.85 55.58
N MET A 1110 -22.21 -37.79 55.94
CA MET A 1110 -23.20 -38.78 55.52
C MET A 1110 -23.46 -38.61 54.01
N PRO A 1111 -23.42 -39.68 53.20
CA PRO A 1111 -23.72 -39.60 51.77
C PRO A 1111 -25.20 -39.30 51.51
N ALA A 1112 -25.49 -38.68 50.37
CA ALA A 1112 -26.82 -38.76 49.78
C ALA A 1112 -27.07 -40.18 49.24
N ILE A 1113 -28.33 -40.57 49.01
CA ILE A 1113 -28.67 -41.92 48.55
C ILE A 1113 -27.97 -42.31 47.24
N GLU A 1114 -27.82 -41.37 46.30
CA GLU A 1114 -27.06 -41.50 45.03
C GLU A 1114 -25.53 -41.62 45.19
N ASP A 1115 -25.00 -41.32 46.38
CA ASP A 1115 -23.59 -41.39 46.74
C ASP A 1115 -23.25 -42.60 47.64
N VAL A 1116 -24.23 -43.35 48.13
CA VAL A 1116 -24.00 -44.52 49.01
C VAL A 1116 -23.06 -45.54 48.35
N VAL A 1117 -23.24 -45.82 47.05
CA VAL A 1117 -22.37 -46.74 46.29
C VAL A 1117 -20.95 -46.21 46.05
N LYS A 1118 -20.71 -44.91 46.30
CA LYS A 1118 -19.40 -44.25 46.24
C LYS A 1118 -18.80 -44.01 47.64
N TYR A 1119 -19.52 -44.36 48.70
CA TYR A 1119 -19.14 -44.05 50.07
C TYR A 1119 -18.06 -45.04 50.56
N PRO A 1120 -16.87 -44.58 51.00
CA PRO A 1120 -15.66 -45.41 51.07
C PRO A 1120 -15.68 -46.53 52.11
N LEU A 1121 -16.69 -46.56 52.98
CA LEU A 1121 -16.86 -47.62 53.97
C LEU A 1121 -17.61 -48.84 53.39
N VAL A 1122 -18.44 -48.66 52.35
CA VAL A 1122 -19.21 -49.73 51.68
C VAL A 1122 -18.84 -49.93 50.21
N ALA A 1123 -18.29 -48.92 49.54
CA ALA A 1123 -17.91 -49.00 48.13
C ALA A 1123 -16.84 -50.09 47.86
N PRO A 1124 -16.94 -50.84 46.76
CA PRO A 1124 -15.84 -51.65 46.25
C PRO A 1124 -14.79 -50.75 45.58
N ILE A 1125 -13.50 -51.04 45.78
CA ILE A 1125 -12.41 -50.29 45.15
C ILE A 1125 -11.62 -51.24 44.24
N SER A 1126 -11.73 -51.00 42.93
CA SER A 1126 -11.05 -51.78 41.90
C SER A 1126 -9.56 -51.42 41.78
N LEU A 1127 -8.74 -52.43 41.53
CA LEU A 1127 -7.28 -52.35 41.40
C LEU A 1127 -6.83 -52.84 40.02
N GLU A 1128 -7.44 -52.28 38.97
CA GLU A 1128 -7.14 -52.65 37.56
C GLU A 1128 -5.75 -52.18 37.11
N ASP A 1129 -5.21 -51.10 37.69
CA ASP A 1129 -3.80 -50.74 37.54
C ASP A 1129 -3.23 -50.00 38.77
N ALA A 1130 -1.92 -49.77 38.77
CA ALA A 1130 -1.23 -49.02 39.81
C ALA A 1130 -1.73 -47.56 39.98
N ASN A 1131 -2.29 -46.95 38.92
CA ASN A 1131 -2.77 -45.57 38.96
C ASN A 1131 -4.17 -45.46 39.59
N SER A 1132 -5.05 -46.45 39.39
CA SER A 1132 -6.38 -46.51 40.00
C SER A 1132 -6.28 -46.59 41.52
N ALA A 1133 -5.35 -47.41 42.02
CA ALA A 1133 -5.02 -47.52 43.44
C ALA A 1133 -4.53 -46.18 44.03
N LEU A 1134 -3.61 -45.50 43.34
CA LEU A 1134 -3.12 -44.18 43.74
C LEU A 1134 -4.22 -43.10 43.68
N GLY A 1135 -5.12 -43.17 42.70
CA GLY A 1135 -6.29 -42.30 42.58
C GLY A 1135 -7.25 -42.43 43.76
N ALA A 1136 -7.63 -43.67 44.10
CA ALA A 1136 -8.48 -43.96 45.26
C ALA A 1136 -7.87 -43.45 46.57
N LEU A 1137 -6.57 -43.72 46.79
CA LEU A 1137 -5.87 -43.23 47.98
C LEU A 1137 -5.72 -41.69 48.01
N LYS A 1138 -5.57 -41.04 46.85
CA LYS A 1138 -5.55 -39.56 46.76
C LYS A 1138 -6.89 -38.97 47.19
N THR A 1139 -8.02 -39.52 46.73
CA THR A 1139 -9.37 -39.07 47.14
C THR A 1139 -9.64 -39.32 48.63
N LEU A 1140 -9.12 -40.40 49.20
CA LEU A 1140 -9.22 -40.69 50.64
C LEU A 1140 -8.33 -39.81 51.54
N THR A 1141 -7.35 -39.09 50.96
CA THR A 1141 -6.34 -38.32 51.70
C THR A 1141 -6.32 -36.81 51.39
N ASP A 1142 -7.26 -36.32 50.58
CA ASP A 1142 -7.42 -34.89 50.26
C ASP A 1142 -8.53 -34.24 51.13
N PRO A 1143 -8.19 -33.25 51.98
CA PRO A 1143 -9.17 -32.54 52.81
C PRO A 1143 -9.79 -31.31 52.11
N ASP A 1144 -9.25 -30.90 50.96
CA ASP A 1144 -9.55 -29.62 50.30
C ASP A 1144 -10.63 -29.79 49.20
N GLN A 1145 -10.72 -30.96 48.55
CA GLN A 1145 -11.67 -31.24 47.46
C GLN A 1145 -12.87 -32.13 47.86
N GLY A 1146 -13.60 -31.72 48.91
CA GLY A 1146 -14.93 -32.28 49.22
C GLY A 1146 -14.96 -33.70 49.82
N GLY A 1147 -13.83 -34.15 50.38
CA GLY A 1147 -13.64 -35.49 50.95
C GLY A 1147 -14.64 -35.87 52.06
N TRP A 1148 -14.77 -37.18 52.29
CA TRP A 1148 -15.78 -37.78 53.17
C TRP A 1148 -15.60 -37.51 54.67
N PHE A 1149 -14.41 -37.09 55.09
CA PHE A 1149 -14.07 -36.82 56.48
C PHE A 1149 -13.39 -35.45 56.59
N SER A 1150 -13.88 -34.56 57.46
CA SER A 1150 -13.34 -33.19 57.60
C SER A 1150 -13.08 -32.81 59.07
N PRO A 1151 -12.02 -32.02 59.38
CA PRO A 1151 -11.72 -31.62 60.76
C PRO A 1151 -12.82 -30.78 61.42
N ALA A 1152 -13.38 -31.27 62.52
CA ALA A 1152 -14.49 -30.63 63.25
C ALA A 1152 -14.34 -30.81 64.78
N ASN A 1153 -14.20 -29.71 65.50
CA ASN A 1153 -13.95 -29.72 66.95
C ASN A 1153 -15.14 -30.31 67.73
N LYS A 1154 -14.85 -31.18 68.71
CA LYS A 1154 -15.85 -31.92 69.52
C LYS A 1154 -16.78 -32.87 68.74
N THR A 1155 -16.49 -33.15 67.47
CA THR A 1155 -17.23 -34.16 66.69
C THR A 1155 -16.42 -35.46 66.64
N TYR A 1156 -17.11 -36.58 66.87
CA TYR A 1156 -16.52 -37.92 66.85
C TYR A 1156 -17.42 -38.86 66.07
N TRP A 1157 -16.85 -39.85 65.41
CA TRP A 1157 -17.65 -40.92 64.80
C TRP A 1157 -16.97 -42.27 64.95
N ALA A 1158 -17.80 -43.31 65.05
CA ALA A 1158 -17.38 -44.70 64.97
C ALA A 1158 -18.21 -45.39 63.89
N ALA A 1159 -17.56 -46.19 63.05
CA ALA A 1159 -18.21 -46.95 62.00
C ALA A 1159 -17.77 -48.41 62.06
N ALA A 1160 -18.72 -49.33 61.93
CA ALA A 1160 -18.49 -50.76 61.85
C ALA A 1160 -19.38 -51.36 60.76
N GLY A 1161 -18.80 -52.19 59.89
CA GLY A 1161 -19.50 -52.79 58.77
C GLY A 1161 -19.10 -54.23 58.50
N LEU A 1162 -20.03 -54.93 57.87
CA LEU A 1162 -19.97 -56.34 57.52
C LEU A 1162 -20.41 -56.47 56.07
N LYS A 1163 -19.63 -57.19 55.27
CA LYS A 1163 -20.07 -57.69 53.98
C LYS A 1163 -20.47 -59.15 54.10
N VAL A 1164 -21.66 -59.48 53.58
CA VAL A 1164 -22.27 -60.81 53.67
C VAL A 1164 -22.81 -61.24 52.31
N ASP A 1165 -22.31 -62.37 51.80
CA ASP A 1165 -22.71 -62.98 50.55
C ASP A 1165 -23.65 -64.18 50.82
N ALA A 1166 -24.95 -63.97 50.64
CA ALA A 1166 -26.02 -64.93 50.92
C ALA A 1166 -26.48 -65.70 49.67
N PHE A 1167 -26.80 -66.99 49.86
CA PHE A 1167 -27.37 -67.90 48.85
C PHE A 1167 -26.57 -68.02 47.53
N GLN A 1168 -25.30 -67.59 47.49
CA GLN A 1168 -24.49 -67.40 46.28
C GLN A 1168 -25.10 -66.42 45.25
N MET A 1169 -26.08 -65.60 45.68
CA MET A 1169 -26.88 -64.73 44.82
C MET A 1169 -26.99 -63.29 45.33
N VAL A 1170 -26.81 -63.01 46.63
CA VAL A 1170 -27.03 -61.68 47.20
C VAL A 1170 -25.85 -61.25 48.06
N SER A 1171 -25.08 -60.26 47.61
CA SER A 1171 -23.99 -59.59 48.33
C SER A 1171 -24.53 -58.33 49.02
N ILE A 1172 -24.43 -58.21 50.34
CA ILE A 1172 -24.76 -56.98 51.07
C ILE A 1172 -23.52 -56.48 51.81
N ASP A 1173 -23.00 -55.32 51.42
CA ASP A 1173 -21.97 -54.58 52.17
C ASP A 1173 -22.67 -53.47 52.96
N ALA A 1174 -22.67 -53.56 54.30
CA ALA A 1174 -23.43 -52.66 55.16
C ALA A 1174 -22.58 -52.13 56.32
N VAL A 1175 -22.62 -50.81 56.53
CA VAL A 1175 -21.92 -50.08 57.59
C VAL A 1175 -22.92 -49.32 58.46
N VAL A 1176 -22.86 -49.58 59.77
CA VAL A 1176 -23.48 -48.72 60.78
C VAL A 1176 -22.47 -47.64 61.16
N LEU A 1177 -22.87 -46.37 61.07
CA LEU A 1177 -22.10 -45.21 61.48
C LEU A 1177 -22.84 -44.46 62.60
N MET A 1178 -22.16 -44.26 63.72
CA MET A 1178 -22.66 -43.47 64.84
C MET A 1178 -21.79 -42.23 65.00
N GLN A 1179 -22.40 -41.05 64.90
CA GLN A 1179 -21.72 -39.77 65.04
C GLN A 1179 -22.20 -39.04 66.29
N PHE A 1180 -21.24 -38.64 67.12
CA PHE A 1180 -21.43 -37.92 68.36
C PHE A 1180 -21.03 -36.45 68.14
N SER A 1181 -22.01 -35.56 68.22
CA SER A 1181 -21.83 -34.11 68.30
C SER A 1181 -21.94 -33.66 69.75
N TYR A 1182 -21.62 -32.39 70.03
CA TYR A 1182 -21.77 -31.82 71.37
C TYR A 1182 -23.23 -31.80 71.88
N GLU A 1183 -24.20 -31.73 70.96
CA GLU A 1183 -25.63 -31.52 71.28
C GLU A 1183 -26.49 -32.77 71.03
N SER A 1184 -26.02 -33.72 70.21
CA SER A 1184 -26.79 -34.89 69.77
C SER A 1184 -25.94 -36.09 69.35
N VAL A 1185 -26.59 -37.26 69.25
CA VAL A 1185 -26.04 -38.47 68.64
C VAL A 1185 -26.88 -38.80 67.41
N LYS A 1186 -26.24 -38.84 66.24
CA LYS A 1186 -26.86 -39.18 64.96
C LYS A 1186 -26.46 -40.60 64.58
N LEU A 1187 -27.43 -41.45 64.27
CA LEU A 1187 -27.21 -42.83 63.86
C LEU A 1187 -27.54 -42.97 62.39
N ALA A 1188 -26.65 -43.59 61.63
CA ALA A 1188 -26.93 -43.94 60.24
C ALA A 1188 -26.51 -45.38 59.91
N ILE A 1189 -27.17 -45.94 58.90
CA ILE A 1189 -26.82 -47.22 58.28
C ILE A 1189 -26.78 -47.00 56.78
N PHE A 1190 -25.62 -47.24 56.18
CA PHE A 1190 -25.43 -47.18 54.73
C PHE A 1190 -25.13 -48.59 54.24
N ALA A 1191 -25.78 -49.03 53.17
CA ALA A 1191 -25.55 -50.35 52.60
C ALA A 1191 -25.66 -50.35 51.07
N VAL A 1192 -24.91 -51.26 50.44
CA VAL A 1192 -25.01 -51.60 49.03
C VAL A 1192 -25.40 -53.07 48.95
N ALA A 1193 -26.59 -53.34 48.43
CA ALA A 1193 -27.10 -54.69 48.23
C ALA A 1193 -27.10 -55.03 46.73
N VAL A 1194 -26.27 -55.99 46.33
CA VAL A 1194 -26.18 -56.53 44.96
C VAL A 1194 -26.86 -57.89 44.92
N ALA A 1195 -27.79 -58.10 43.98
CA ALA A 1195 -28.43 -59.39 43.74
C ALA A 1195 -28.19 -59.85 42.29
N ASP A 1196 -27.57 -61.01 42.17
CA ASP A 1196 -27.08 -61.65 40.95
C ASP A 1196 -27.82 -62.97 40.69
N VAL A 1197 -28.61 -63.01 39.62
CA VAL A 1197 -29.41 -64.20 39.24
C VAL A 1197 -28.86 -64.78 37.95
N PRO A 1198 -28.54 -66.10 37.85
CA PRO A 1198 -28.79 -67.15 38.83
C PRO A 1198 -27.71 -67.28 39.93
N SER A 1199 -26.55 -66.65 39.80
CA SER A 1199 -25.53 -66.59 40.86
C SER A 1199 -24.51 -65.47 40.63
N ALA A 1200 -23.82 -65.08 41.71
CA ALA A 1200 -22.69 -64.14 41.66
C ALA A 1200 -21.54 -64.63 40.76
N THR A 1201 -21.38 -65.95 40.62
CA THR A 1201 -20.35 -66.58 39.77
C THR A 1201 -20.76 -66.81 38.31
N SER A 1202 -22.04 -66.63 37.96
CA SER A 1202 -22.49 -66.79 36.57
C SER A 1202 -21.89 -65.70 35.66
N PRO A 1203 -21.33 -66.04 34.49
CA PRO A 1203 -20.83 -65.05 33.51
C PRO A 1203 -21.95 -64.34 32.74
N VAL A 1204 -23.20 -64.81 32.87
CA VAL A 1204 -24.40 -64.16 32.33
C VAL A 1204 -25.39 -63.96 33.46
N LYS A 1205 -25.83 -62.73 33.69
CA LYS A 1205 -26.86 -62.40 34.67
C LYS A 1205 -28.21 -62.27 33.97
N LEU A 1206 -29.22 -62.97 34.46
CA LEU A 1206 -30.62 -62.80 34.07
C LEU A 1206 -31.30 -61.67 34.86
N VAL A 1207 -30.76 -61.34 36.03
CA VAL A 1207 -31.06 -60.12 36.77
C VAL A 1207 -29.78 -59.68 37.48
N TYR A 1208 -29.45 -58.40 37.39
CA TYR A 1208 -28.47 -57.72 38.24
C TYR A 1208 -29.18 -56.56 38.92
N VAL A 1209 -29.27 -56.57 40.24
CA VAL A 1209 -29.93 -55.50 41.01
C VAL A 1209 -28.91 -54.93 41.99
N GLU A 1210 -28.56 -53.67 41.87
CA GLU A 1210 -27.70 -52.95 42.81
C GLU A 1210 -28.51 -51.84 43.48
N LEU A 1211 -28.78 -52.03 44.78
CA LEU A 1211 -29.61 -51.17 45.60
C LEU A 1211 -28.74 -50.46 46.65
N GLY A 1212 -28.59 -49.15 46.52
CA GLY A 1212 -28.10 -48.29 47.60
C GLY A 1212 -29.19 -48.14 48.65
N ILE A 1213 -28.83 -48.20 49.92
CA ILE A 1213 -29.73 -48.05 51.08
C ILE A 1213 -29.10 -47.05 52.06
N SER A 1214 -29.91 -46.11 52.54
CA SER A 1214 -29.54 -45.09 53.51
C SER A 1214 -30.63 -44.99 54.57
N LEU A 1215 -30.30 -45.29 55.83
CA LEU A 1215 -31.13 -45.00 57.00
C LEU A 1215 -30.40 -43.97 57.84
N THR A 1216 -31.06 -42.86 58.19
CA THR A 1216 -30.52 -41.82 59.07
C THR A 1216 -31.55 -41.46 60.13
N VAL A 1217 -31.13 -41.51 61.39
CA VAL A 1217 -31.86 -41.01 62.56
C VAL A 1217 -31.13 -39.77 63.06
N ASP A 1218 -31.79 -38.62 62.98
CA ASP A 1218 -31.24 -37.33 63.40
C ASP A 1218 -32.16 -36.64 64.44
N PRO A 1219 -31.90 -36.83 65.75
CA PRO A 1219 -32.73 -36.27 66.81
C PRO A 1219 -32.82 -34.74 66.83
N ASP A 1220 -31.84 -34.01 66.27
CA ASP A 1220 -31.86 -32.53 66.26
C ASP A 1220 -33.03 -31.98 65.44
N TYR A 1221 -33.40 -32.70 64.38
CA TYR A 1221 -34.47 -32.34 63.46
C TYR A 1221 -35.74 -33.20 63.67
N GLY A 1222 -35.73 -34.08 64.69
CA GLY A 1222 -36.78 -35.08 64.92
C GLY A 1222 -36.89 -36.16 63.83
N LEU A 1223 -35.89 -36.27 62.96
CA LEU A 1223 -35.97 -36.94 61.66
C LEU A 1223 -35.63 -38.42 61.74
N LEU A 1224 -36.53 -39.27 61.24
CA LEU A 1224 -36.24 -40.64 60.81
C LEU A 1224 -36.40 -40.71 59.28
N LYS A 1225 -35.30 -40.88 58.56
CA LYS A 1225 -35.30 -41.04 57.10
C LYS A 1225 -34.76 -42.40 56.71
N VAL A 1226 -35.51 -43.13 55.88
CA VAL A 1226 -35.10 -44.40 55.26
C VAL A 1226 -35.29 -44.28 53.76
N GLU A 1227 -34.20 -44.35 53.01
CA GLU A 1227 -34.16 -44.24 51.54
C GLU A 1227 -33.52 -45.50 50.96
N ALA A 1228 -34.03 -45.98 49.84
CA ALA A 1228 -33.39 -47.01 49.04
C ALA A 1228 -33.59 -46.69 47.55
N GLN A 1229 -32.53 -46.82 46.74
CA GLN A 1229 -32.54 -46.46 45.33
C GLN A 1229 -31.70 -47.45 44.51
N LEU A 1230 -32.24 -47.89 43.38
CA LEU A 1230 -31.49 -48.69 42.42
C LEU A 1230 -30.48 -47.82 41.68
N THR A 1231 -29.26 -48.32 41.52
CA THR A 1231 -28.29 -47.66 40.64
C THR A 1231 -28.74 -47.78 39.18
N PRO A 1232 -28.31 -46.85 38.30
CA PRO A 1232 -28.47 -47.00 36.85
C PRO A 1232 -27.78 -48.24 36.24
N GLY A 1233 -26.98 -49.00 37.01
CA GLY A 1233 -26.42 -50.29 36.59
C GLY A 1233 -27.36 -51.48 36.77
N SER A 1234 -28.49 -51.32 37.47
CA SER A 1234 -29.48 -52.39 37.69
C SER A 1234 -30.24 -52.73 36.41
N TYR A 1235 -30.42 -54.02 36.08
CA TYR A 1235 -31.13 -54.48 34.90
C TYR A 1235 -31.79 -55.87 35.05
N ILE A 1236 -32.73 -56.17 34.13
CA ILE A 1236 -33.39 -57.48 34.01
C ILE A 1236 -33.28 -58.02 32.57
N LEU A 1237 -33.00 -59.31 32.41
CA LEU A 1237 -32.72 -60.03 31.15
C LEU A 1237 -31.43 -59.62 30.41
N ALA A 1238 -31.16 -58.32 30.25
CA ALA A 1238 -29.98 -57.78 29.56
C ALA A 1238 -29.64 -56.36 30.08
N PRO A 1239 -28.38 -55.91 29.99
CA PRO A 1239 -27.97 -54.58 30.47
C PRO A 1239 -28.81 -53.41 29.97
N ASP A 1240 -29.28 -53.44 28.71
CA ASP A 1240 -30.10 -52.38 28.11
C ASP A 1240 -31.52 -52.28 28.72
N CYS A 1241 -31.95 -53.25 29.52
CA CYS A 1241 -33.26 -53.30 30.18
C CYS A 1241 -33.15 -52.83 31.64
N TYR A 1242 -32.75 -51.57 31.79
CA TYR A 1242 -32.48 -50.89 33.07
C TYR A 1242 -33.68 -50.86 34.03
N LEU A 1243 -33.41 -51.08 35.31
CA LEU A 1243 -34.36 -51.01 36.41
C LEU A 1243 -34.17 -49.72 37.21
N ILE A 1244 -35.04 -48.74 36.96
CA ILE A 1244 -35.11 -47.50 37.77
C ILE A 1244 -36.23 -47.59 38.80
N SER A 1245 -35.86 -47.52 40.09
CA SER A 1245 -36.81 -47.45 41.19
C SER A 1245 -36.15 -46.87 42.44
N GLY A 1246 -36.96 -46.27 43.30
CA GLY A 1246 -36.54 -45.77 44.60
C GLY A 1246 -37.73 -45.65 45.55
N MET A 1247 -37.44 -45.72 46.85
CA MET A 1247 -38.40 -45.51 47.92
C MET A 1247 -37.80 -44.60 48.99
N ALA A 1248 -38.66 -43.80 49.61
CA ALA A 1248 -38.33 -43.01 50.79
C ALA A 1248 -39.47 -43.13 51.81
N LEU A 1249 -39.12 -43.45 53.05
CA LEU A 1249 -39.96 -43.29 54.23
C LEU A 1249 -39.34 -42.18 55.08
N VAL A 1250 -40.10 -41.13 55.34
CA VAL A 1250 -39.67 -39.99 56.14
C VAL A 1250 -40.70 -39.74 57.23
N TYR A 1251 -40.24 -39.57 58.46
CA TYR A 1251 -41.03 -39.24 59.64
C TYR A 1251 -40.31 -38.14 60.43
#